data_AF-A0A9D0Z504-F1
#
_entry.id   AF-A0A9D0Z504-F1
#
_cell.length_a   1.000
_cell.length_b   1.000
_cell.length_c   1.000
_cell.angle_alpha   90.00
_cell.angle_beta   90.00
_cell.angle_gamma   90.00
#
_symmetry.space_group_name_H-M   'P 1'
#
loop_
_entity.id
_entity.type
_entity.pdbx_description
1 polymer ?
#
loop_
_entity_poly.entity_id
_entity_poly.type
_entity_poly.pdbx_seq_one_letter_code
_entity_poly.pdbx_strand_id
1 'polypeptide(L)'
;MSKRFFSSGREWLSLAVALFIPVYLEVALHICIYRQVNERIVFPILFALSVGALLFAVCSALPPKAGKWTLTGLLIALTFYFEIQLVYNSIFGEFMALMQLFTGAGAVTNFFFQMLYGIWQALPMILILMAPTVAVIVLAAKGRFALPQLKWYRPVIAVAVFALLHVGTVGAMAAGGDGPYTVYGLYTSPATGTEVSVHNIGLLSTTRLECKYMLFPSDDPEQAELTISLGAPDYDLDVEQYNVLDLDFEALEQSTSNEALQALDRYFAAEEPTEKNDYTGMLEGYNLITICAESFSSKLIDPERTPTLYQLSTNGLIFENYFGSYGSNTTNGEYTFCMGNYPDMSRSKAAASFFASQENYLPFCLGNEFRSQGYETWAYHDYSGEYYSRRDTHPNMGYTFQSAGDGLDIEINWPSSDLEMMEASVDDYLSQDEPFHAYYMTFSGHYQYDWNNPMSLENKAMAENLPYSEAVQAYIACNNELEKALTYLMERLEEAGVADKTVIVLTNDHYPYGLTIDQFSELAGHEVDETFEKFRNSFICYIPGIEPQVIDTYCSTVDVLPTILNLFGLPYDSRLLAGRDILSPQAYDMAVLSDQSFVTADYGFNAATGDTEVFTEGYEIDEADLLRRQTVIQNQFQASLDILNQDYYAHAFPDGAEAAQTEDKEQGQVSVEVPFTDIPEGKSLDPITYLWGNGYMDPISETKFGYDVKTTYVELLDVLYRMAGSPNMDNTWVDMGSVRPITGKYLNCVKWAADLGILSRPIQGLSSYTPLLRSDACVTILNYARTLGYSDAVDDEALLAEMAAQHPEFTAEESRALHWCYNHLIIQGSGGKLLTVMDSDPELSRYSLAKVVYHFWLYVLQDAPSGPQA
;
A
#
# COMPACT_ATOMS: atom_id res chain seq x y z
N MET A 1 -24.66 -18.48 56.08
CA MET A 1 -23.51 -18.71 55.16
C MET A 1 -23.42 -17.55 54.21
N SER A 2 -22.30 -16.81 54.21
CA SER A 2 -22.16 -15.52 53.51
C SER A 2 -22.30 -15.69 52.00
N LYS A 3 -23.26 -14.98 51.40
CA LYS A 3 -23.44 -14.84 49.94
C LYS A 3 -22.34 -13.91 49.38
N ARG A 4 -21.07 -14.32 49.41
CA ARG A 4 -19.99 -13.55 48.77
C ARG A 4 -19.96 -13.85 47.28
N PHE A 5 -19.77 -12.81 46.46
CA PHE A 5 -19.65 -12.91 44.99
C PHE A 5 -18.47 -13.80 44.60
N PHE A 6 -17.34 -13.65 45.32
CA PHE A 6 -16.18 -14.52 45.28
C PHE A 6 -16.02 -15.31 46.59
N SER A 7 -15.75 -16.60 46.47
CA SER A 7 -15.68 -17.56 47.57
C SER A 7 -14.26 -17.89 48.02
N SER A 8 -13.25 -17.54 47.22
CA SER A 8 -11.83 -17.81 47.52
C SER A 8 -10.89 -16.69 47.04
N GLY A 9 -9.72 -16.59 47.66
CA GLY A 9 -8.65 -15.68 47.19
C GLY A 9 -8.15 -16.01 45.78
N ARG A 10 -8.34 -17.25 45.30
CA ARG A 10 -7.98 -17.65 43.93
C ARG A 10 -8.93 -17.08 42.89
N GLU A 11 -10.22 -16.89 43.23
CA GLU A 11 -11.20 -16.28 42.33
C GLU A 11 -10.96 -14.77 42.21
N TRP A 12 -10.64 -14.10 43.32
CA TRP A 12 -10.21 -12.70 43.32
C TRP A 12 -8.94 -12.49 42.50
N LEU A 13 -7.96 -13.40 42.62
CA LEU A 13 -6.76 -13.35 41.81
C LEU A 13 -7.06 -13.50 40.32
N SER A 14 -7.99 -14.38 39.93
CA SER A 14 -8.40 -14.52 38.52
C SER A 14 -9.05 -13.26 37.96
N LEU A 15 -9.89 -12.56 38.74
CA LEU A 15 -10.46 -11.27 38.33
C LEU A 15 -9.36 -10.21 38.22
N ALA A 16 -8.48 -10.13 39.21
CA ALA A 16 -7.37 -9.17 39.19
C ALA A 16 -6.46 -9.37 37.98
N VAL A 17 -6.15 -10.62 37.65
CA VAL A 17 -5.39 -10.98 36.43
C VAL A 17 -6.12 -10.56 35.16
N ALA A 18 -7.41 -10.87 35.04
CA ALA A 18 -8.19 -10.55 33.85
C ALA A 18 -8.31 -9.03 33.62
N LEU A 19 -8.36 -8.24 34.70
CA LEU A 19 -8.39 -6.78 34.61
C LEU A 19 -7.00 -6.16 34.40
N PHE A 20 -5.97 -6.70 35.06
CA PHE A 20 -4.63 -6.13 35.06
C PHE A 20 -3.91 -6.26 33.72
N ILE A 21 -3.98 -7.43 33.07
CA ILE A 21 -3.18 -7.65 31.84
C ILE A 21 -3.59 -6.70 30.71
N PRO A 22 -4.87 -6.56 30.33
CA PRO A 22 -5.24 -5.65 29.25
C PRO A 22 -4.79 -4.21 29.55
N VAL A 23 -4.94 -3.75 30.79
CA VAL A 23 -4.50 -2.41 31.22
C VAL A 23 -2.99 -2.27 31.13
N TYR A 24 -2.25 -3.29 31.60
CA TYR A 24 -0.80 -3.30 31.50
C TYR A 24 -0.34 -3.24 30.04
N LEU A 25 -0.97 -4.00 29.14
CA LEU A 25 -0.62 -4.02 27.73
C LEU A 25 -0.85 -2.64 27.07
N GLU A 26 -1.99 -2.00 27.30
CA GLU A 26 -2.26 -0.64 26.79
C GLU A 26 -1.23 0.38 27.29
N VAL A 27 -0.97 0.40 28.60
CA VAL A 27 -0.06 1.38 29.20
C VAL A 27 1.39 1.11 28.79
N ALA A 28 1.81 -0.16 28.74
CA ALA A 28 3.15 -0.52 28.31
C ALA A 28 3.37 -0.17 26.84
N LEU A 29 2.41 -0.49 25.95
CA LEU A 29 2.47 -0.14 24.54
C LEU A 29 2.56 1.37 24.35
N HIS A 30 1.69 2.15 25.03
CA HIS A 30 1.73 3.62 24.98
C HIS A 30 3.08 4.19 25.38
N ILE A 31 3.65 3.70 26.50
CA ILE A 31 4.96 4.18 26.97
C ILE A 31 6.09 3.78 26.01
N CYS A 32 6.04 2.57 25.47
CA CYS A 32 7.03 2.07 24.54
C CYS A 32 7.09 2.88 23.24
N ILE A 33 5.92 3.30 22.72
CA ILE A 33 5.81 3.98 21.43
C ILE A 33 5.92 5.49 21.59
N TYR A 34 5.04 6.10 22.39
CA TYR A 34 4.95 7.56 22.48
C TYR A 34 5.95 8.18 23.44
N ARG A 35 6.62 7.37 24.28
CA ARG A 35 7.59 7.82 25.31
C ARG A 35 7.03 8.83 26.33
N GLN A 36 5.73 9.09 26.29
CA GLN A 36 5.01 10.04 27.15
C GLN A 36 3.66 9.47 27.61
N VAL A 37 3.11 10.07 28.67
CA VAL A 37 1.79 9.75 29.19
C VAL A 37 1.05 11.05 29.46
N ASN A 38 0.06 11.35 28.62
CA ASN A 38 -0.84 12.49 28.80
C ASN A 38 -2.09 12.08 29.61
N GLU A 39 -2.98 13.03 29.87
CA GLU A 39 -4.23 12.82 30.58
C GLU A 39 -5.23 11.92 29.80
N ARG A 40 -5.10 11.83 28.48
CA ARG A 40 -5.96 10.99 27.62
C ARG A 40 -5.72 9.49 27.84
N ILE A 41 -4.59 9.09 28.43
CA ILE A 41 -4.29 7.67 28.80
C ILE A 41 -5.40 7.02 29.66
N VAL A 42 -6.20 7.82 30.35
CA VAL A 42 -7.34 7.35 31.14
C VAL A 42 -8.34 6.56 30.29
N PHE A 43 -8.54 6.92 29.02
CA PHE A 43 -9.51 6.26 28.14
C PHE A 43 -9.05 4.86 27.70
N PRO A 44 -7.81 4.65 27.18
CA PRO A 44 -7.25 3.31 26.98
C PRO A 44 -7.37 2.43 28.23
N ILE A 45 -7.05 2.95 29.42
CA ILE A 45 -7.16 2.22 30.69
C ILE A 45 -8.60 1.78 30.97
N LEU A 46 -9.58 2.68 30.83
CA LEU A 46 -10.99 2.38 31.09
C LEU A 46 -11.58 1.39 30.07
N PHE A 47 -11.19 1.47 28.80
CA PHE A 47 -11.57 0.48 27.79
C PHE A 47 -10.93 -0.88 28.07
N ALA A 48 -9.64 -0.93 28.42
CA ALA A 48 -8.96 -2.16 28.79
C ALA A 48 -9.57 -2.83 30.03
N LEU A 49 -9.96 -2.06 31.04
CA LEU A 49 -10.70 -2.58 32.21
C LEU A 49 -12.03 -3.21 31.79
N SER A 50 -12.73 -2.60 30.85
CA SER A 50 -13.97 -3.14 30.29
C SER A 50 -13.70 -4.47 29.58
N VAL A 51 -12.68 -4.54 28.70
CA VAL A 51 -12.29 -5.78 28.03
C VAL A 51 -11.92 -6.88 29.04
N GLY A 52 -11.14 -6.55 30.07
CA GLY A 52 -10.79 -7.49 31.14
C GLY A 52 -12.02 -8.04 31.89
N ALA A 53 -13.00 -7.18 32.16
CA ALA A 53 -14.26 -7.58 32.79
C ALA A 53 -15.08 -8.52 31.88
N LEU A 54 -15.11 -8.25 30.57
CA LEU A 54 -15.77 -9.10 29.58
C LEU A 54 -15.10 -10.47 29.46
N LEU A 55 -13.77 -10.52 29.33
CA LEU A 55 -12.99 -11.77 29.28
C LEU A 55 -13.25 -12.62 30.53
N PHE A 56 -13.24 -12.00 31.71
CA PHE A 56 -13.57 -12.68 32.95
C PHE A 56 -15.00 -13.25 32.94
N ALA A 57 -15.99 -12.48 32.47
CA ALA A 57 -17.38 -12.88 32.41
C ALA A 57 -17.60 -14.09 31.48
N VAL A 58 -17.07 -14.00 30.25
CA VAL A 58 -17.19 -15.04 29.21
C VAL A 58 -16.51 -16.33 29.67
N CYS A 59 -15.27 -16.26 30.16
CA CYS A 59 -14.54 -17.44 30.62
C CYS A 59 -15.16 -18.05 31.88
N SER A 60 -15.80 -17.26 32.74
CA SER A 60 -16.49 -17.75 33.93
C SER A 60 -17.83 -18.43 33.63
N ALA A 61 -18.36 -18.29 32.41
CA ALA A 61 -19.51 -19.06 31.95
C ALA A 61 -19.15 -20.51 31.57
N LEU A 62 -17.86 -20.78 31.32
CA LEU A 62 -17.34 -22.11 31.01
C LEU A 62 -17.10 -22.94 32.28
N PRO A 63 -16.99 -24.28 32.16
CA PRO A 63 -16.55 -25.11 33.28
C PRO A 63 -15.21 -24.62 33.85
N PRO A 64 -15.01 -24.56 35.19
CA PRO A 64 -13.86 -23.88 35.80
C PRO A 64 -12.48 -24.25 35.26
N LYS A 65 -12.26 -25.52 34.89
CA LYS A 65 -11.00 -25.96 34.27
C LYS A 65 -10.85 -25.47 32.84
N ALA A 66 -11.92 -25.53 32.05
CA ALA A 66 -11.93 -25.06 30.66
C ALA A 66 -11.78 -23.54 30.63
N GLY A 67 -12.65 -22.83 31.36
CA GLY A 67 -12.62 -21.37 31.42
C GLY A 67 -11.28 -20.80 31.85
N LYS A 68 -10.60 -21.41 32.83
CA LYS A 68 -9.29 -20.91 33.26
C LYS A 68 -8.24 -21.00 32.13
N TRP A 69 -8.24 -22.09 31.36
CA TRP A 69 -7.31 -22.27 30.24
C TRP A 69 -7.72 -21.44 29.04
N THR A 70 -9.03 -21.26 28.80
CA THR A 70 -9.55 -20.29 27.81
C THR A 70 -9.10 -18.88 28.14
N LEU A 71 -9.27 -18.41 29.39
CA LEU A 71 -8.82 -17.09 29.82
C LEU A 71 -7.30 -16.93 29.63
N THR A 72 -6.53 -17.96 30.01
CA THR A 72 -5.06 -17.94 29.81
C THR A 72 -4.71 -17.83 28.33
N GLY A 73 -5.37 -18.61 27.46
CA GLY A 73 -5.16 -18.57 26.01
C GLY A 73 -5.53 -17.23 25.39
N LEU A 74 -6.67 -16.64 25.79
CA LEU A 74 -7.10 -15.32 25.31
C LEU A 74 -6.13 -14.21 25.73
N LEU A 75 -5.59 -14.26 26.95
CA LEU A 75 -4.60 -13.29 27.42
C LEU A 75 -3.24 -13.44 26.70
N ILE A 76 -2.85 -14.67 26.35
CA ILE A 76 -1.67 -14.93 25.49
C ILE A 76 -1.90 -14.36 24.10
N ALA A 77 -3.04 -14.66 23.48
CA ALA A 77 -3.39 -14.14 22.15
C ALA A 77 -3.42 -12.61 22.15
N LEU A 78 -3.96 -12.00 23.22
CA LEU A 78 -3.97 -10.54 23.38
C LEU A 78 -2.55 -9.96 23.46
N THR A 79 -1.66 -10.60 24.23
CA THR A 79 -0.26 -10.16 24.35
C THR A 79 0.44 -10.23 23.00
N PHE A 80 0.26 -11.35 22.29
CA PHE A 80 0.85 -11.55 20.97
C PHE A 80 0.33 -10.53 19.95
N TYR A 81 -0.96 -10.16 19.99
CA TYR A 81 -1.51 -9.11 19.14
C TYR A 81 -0.86 -7.75 19.40
N PHE A 82 -0.67 -7.37 20.67
CA PHE A 82 0.04 -6.15 21.02
C PHE A 82 1.52 -6.18 20.60
N GLU A 83 2.19 -7.32 20.71
CA GLU A 83 3.56 -7.49 20.24
C GLU A 83 3.67 -7.37 18.71
N ILE A 84 2.70 -7.89 17.95
CA ILE A 84 2.64 -7.69 16.48
C ILE A 84 2.54 -6.21 16.15
N GLN A 85 1.61 -5.50 16.80
CA GLN A 85 1.41 -4.06 16.58
C GLN A 85 2.65 -3.23 16.96
N LEU A 86 3.30 -3.57 18.08
CA LEU A 86 4.57 -2.96 18.50
C LEU A 86 5.69 -3.19 17.47
N VAL A 87 5.85 -4.42 16.98
CA VAL A 87 6.88 -4.74 15.97
C VAL A 87 6.58 -3.99 14.68
N TYR A 88 5.32 -3.96 14.24
CA TYR A 88 4.91 -3.23 13.05
C TYR A 88 5.23 -1.73 13.18
N ASN A 89 4.82 -1.10 14.28
CA ASN A 89 5.14 0.31 14.56
C ASN A 89 6.66 0.56 14.69
N SER A 90 7.43 -0.40 15.20
CA SER A 90 8.89 -0.26 15.27
C SER A 90 9.58 -0.31 13.89
N ILE A 91 8.90 -0.84 12.86
CA ILE A 91 9.42 -0.90 11.48
C ILE A 91 8.89 0.27 10.67
N PHE A 92 7.60 0.57 10.75
CA PHE A 92 6.89 1.50 9.87
C PHE A 92 6.52 2.84 10.54
N GLY A 93 6.70 2.97 11.85
CA GLY A 93 6.35 4.19 12.58
C GLY A 93 4.85 4.44 12.80
N GLU A 94 3.97 3.55 12.31
CA GLU A 94 2.51 3.65 12.42
C GLU A 94 1.89 2.32 12.91
N PHE A 95 0.68 2.35 13.45
CA PHE A 95 -0.09 1.13 13.76
C PHE A 95 -0.73 0.51 12.52
N MET A 96 -0.73 -0.83 12.47
CA MET A 96 -1.37 -1.58 11.40
C MET A 96 -2.89 -1.59 11.57
N ALA A 97 -3.62 -1.10 10.57
CA ALA A 97 -5.06 -1.20 10.50
C ALA A 97 -5.50 -2.66 10.42
N LEU A 98 -6.61 -3.04 11.06
CA LEU A 98 -7.04 -4.45 11.13
C LEU A 98 -7.21 -5.13 9.77
N MET A 99 -7.67 -4.43 8.73
CA MET A 99 -7.80 -4.99 7.38
C MET A 99 -6.45 -5.44 6.79
N GLN A 100 -5.36 -4.74 7.10
CA GLN A 100 -4.03 -5.08 6.61
C GLN A 100 -3.52 -6.44 7.13
N LEU A 101 -4.03 -6.91 8.29
CA LEU A 101 -3.74 -8.27 8.78
C LEU A 101 -4.30 -9.37 7.88
N PHE A 102 -5.40 -9.09 7.16
CA PHE A 102 -6.07 -10.07 6.30
C PHE A 102 -5.54 -10.04 4.86
N THR A 103 -4.95 -8.92 4.42
CA THR A 103 -4.33 -8.77 3.10
C THR A 103 -2.82 -9.10 3.10
N GLY A 104 -2.18 -9.12 4.27
CA GLY A 104 -0.72 -9.19 4.46
C GLY A 104 -0.01 -10.54 4.25
N ALA A 105 -0.65 -11.57 3.67
CA ALA A 105 0.01 -12.87 3.45
C ALA A 105 1.26 -12.79 2.53
N GLY A 106 1.29 -11.84 1.59
CA GLY A 106 2.47 -11.55 0.74
C GLY A 106 3.47 -10.57 1.38
N ALA A 107 3.01 -9.74 2.33
CA ALA A 107 3.89 -8.80 3.04
C ALA A 107 4.87 -9.54 3.96
N VAL A 108 4.42 -10.59 4.66
CA VAL A 108 5.31 -11.36 5.56
C VAL A 108 6.46 -12.06 4.80
N THR A 109 6.23 -12.47 3.55
CA THR A 109 7.26 -13.08 2.70
C THR A 109 8.21 -12.04 2.09
N ASN A 110 7.68 -10.90 1.66
CA ASN A 110 8.49 -9.82 1.04
C ASN A 110 9.28 -9.03 2.09
N PHE A 111 8.79 -8.97 3.33
CA PHE A 111 9.42 -8.27 4.46
C PHE A 111 10.00 -9.22 5.52
N PHE A 112 10.34 -10.48 5.19
CA PHE A 112 10.73 -11.48 6.19
C PHE A 112 11.97 -11.07 7.00
N PHE A 113 13.02 -10.60 6.34
CA PHE A 113 14.24 -10.16 7.02
C PHE A 113 14.02 -8.87 7.82
N GLN A 114 13.19 -7.97 7.28
CA GLN A 114 12.77 -6.73 7.92
C GLN A 114 11.96 -7.01 9.18
N MET A 115 11.09 -8.03 9.16
CA MET A 115 10.36 -8.51 10.33
C MET A 115 11.31 -9.06 11.40
N LEU A 116 12.31 -9.86 11.02
CA LEU A 116 13.32 -10.36 11.97
C LEU A 116 14.14 -9.23 12.59
N TYR A 117 14.53 -8.25 11.78
CA TYR A 117 15.24 -7.06 12.23
C TYR A 117 14.37 -6.23 13.19
N GLY A 118 13.10 -5.95 12.82
CA GLY A 118 12.15 -5.24 13.67
C GLY A 118 11.89 -5.95 15.00
N ILE A 119 11.76 -7.29 14.99
CA ILE A 119 11.67 -8.09 16.22
C ILE A 119 12.92 -7.92 17.08
N TRP A 120 14.11 -7.91 16.47
CA TRP A 120 15.37 -7.72 17.20
C TRP A 120 15.45 -6.33 17.84
N GLN A 121 15.10 -5.27 17.11
CA GLN A 121 15.07 -3.91 17.62
C GLN A 121 14.02 -3.74 18.73
N ALA A 122 12.83 -4.34 18.56
CA ALA A 122 11.76 -4.29 19.52
C ALA A 122 11.91 -5.27 20.70
N LEU A 123 12.97 -6.11 20.72
CA LEU A 123 13.11 -7.19 21.69
C LEU A 123 12.97 -6.75 23.15
N PRO A 124 13.59 -5.65 23.63
CA PRO A 124 13.39 -5.19 25.00
C PRO A 124 11.93 -4.87 25.32
N MET A 125 11.22 -4.26 24.37
CA MET A 125 9.82 -3.87 24.51
C MET A 125 8.89 -5.09 24.46
N ILE A 126 9.15 -6.04 23.56
CA ILE A 126 8.47 -7.35 23.52
C ILE A 126 8.58 -8.04 24.88
N LEU A 127 9.78 -8.09 25.47
CA LEU A 127 9.97 -8.72 26.79
C LEU A 127 9.17 -8.00 27.90
N ILE A 128 9.01 -6.68 27.82
CA ILE A 128 8.17 -5.90 28.74
C ILE A 128 6.70 -6.30 28.59
N LEU A 129 6.18 -6.37 27.37
CA LEU A 129 4.79 -6.76 27.10
C LEU A 129 4.51 -8.22 27.51
N MET A 130 5.47 -9.11 27.29
CA MET A 130 5.35 -10.55 27.58
C MET A 130 5.34 -10.89 29.09
N ALA A 131 6.00 -10.08 29.92
CA ALA A 131 6.24 -10.34 31.34
C ALA A 131 5.00 -10.74 32.17
N PRO A 132 3.87 -10.01 32.16
CA PRO A 132 2.67 -10.39 32.92
C PRO A 132 2.06 -11.71 32.45
N THR A 133 2.14 -12.00 31.16
CA THR A 133 1.56 -13.20 30.55
C THR A 133 2.34 -14.46 30.93
N VAL A 134 3.67 -14.38 31.01
CA VAL A 134 4.50 -15.43 31.60
C VAL A 134 4.11 -15.70 33.06
N ALA A 135 3.90 -14.64 33.85
CA ALA A 135 3.45 -14.79 35.24
C ALA A 135 2.09 -15.52 35.31
N VAL A 136 1.17 -15.22 34.39
CA VAL A 136 -0.16 -15.86 34.34
C VAL A 136 -0.08 -17.33 33.94
N ILE A 137 0.76 -17.69 32.97
CA ILE A 137 1.03 -19.08 32.60
C ILE A 137 1.55 -19.86 33.83
N VAL A 138 2.49 -19.28 34.58
CA VAL A 138 3.06 -19.90 35.79
C VAL A 138 2.03 -20.03 36.90
N LEU A 139 1.24 -18.97 37.18
CA LEU A 139 0.13 -19.01 38.12
C LEU A 139 -0.89 -20.07 37.71
N ALA A 140 -1.05 -20.25 36.40
CA ALA A 140 -2.00 -21.16 35.83
C ALA A 140 -1.63 -22.63 35.98
N ALA A 141 -0.38 -22.95 35.63
CA ALA A 141 0.24 -24.25 35.80
C ALA A 141 0.30 -24.66 37.29
N LYS A 142 0.63 -23.71 38.18
CA LYS A 142 0.69 -23.95 39.64
C LYS A 142 -0.69 -24.03 40.33
N GLY A 143 -1.79 -23.89 39.58
CA GLY A 143 -3.15 -23.96 40.12
C GLY A 143 -3.45 -22.86 41.15
N ARG A 144 -2.77 -21.72 41.06
CA ARG A 144 -2.95 -20.58 41.96
C ARG A 144 -4.17 -19.73 41.62
N PHE A 145 -4.67 -19.84 40.40
CA PHE A 145 -5.92 -19.25 39.93
C PHE A 145 -7.04 -20.30 39.79
N ALA A 146 -8.28 -19.83 39.91
CA ALA A 146 -9.49 -20.61 39.66
C ALA A 146 -10.61 -19.68 39.22
N LEU A 147 -11.32 -20.03 38.15
CA LEU A 147 -12.53 -19.30 37.77
C LEU A 147 -13.73 -19.80 38.58
N PRO A 148 -14.58 -18.89 39.09
CA PRO A 148 -15.83 -19.29 39.71
C PRO A 148 -16.76 -19.88 38.65
N GLN A 149 -17.46 -20.98 38.95
CA GLN A 149 -18.60 -21.40 38.15
C GLN A 149 -19.78 -20.48 38.49
N LEU A 150 -20.03 -19.51 37.63
CA LEU A 150 -21.07 -18.52 37.87
C LEU A 150 -22.46 -19.13 37.61
N LYS A 151 -23.38 -19.00 38.58
CA LYS A 151 -24.80 -19.30 38.35
C LYS A 151 -25.35 -18.36 37.27
N TRP A 152 -26.34 -18.78 36.49
CA TRP A 152 -26.85 -18.06 35.31
C TRP A 152 -27.05 -16.53 35.44
N TYR A 153 -27.40 -16.00 36.62
CA TYR A 153 -27.58 -14.56 36.85
C TYR A 153 -26.29 -13.78 37.11
N ARG A 154 -25.16 -14.44 37.38
CA ARG A 154 -23.88 -13.79 37.73
C ARG A 154 -23.04 -13.38 36.51
N PRO A 155 -23.00 -14.13 35.39
CA PRO A 155 -22.45 -13.62 34.14
C PRO A 155 -23.24 -12.39 33.66
N VAL A 156 -24.56 -12.38 33.86
CA VAL A 156 -25.40 -11.21 33.58
C VAL A 156 -24.96 -9.98 34.39
N ILE A 157 -24.64 -10.14 35.68
CA ILE A 157 -24.09 -9.04 36.50
C ILE A 157 -22.73 -8.58 35.96
N ALA A 158 -21.86 -9.51 35.57
CA ALA A 158 -20.54 -9.15 35.01
C ALA A 158 -20.65 -8.41 33.67
N VAL A 159 -21.57 -8.84 32.80
CA VAL A 159 -21.92 -8.14 31.55
C VAL A 159 -22.53 -6.77 31.83
N ALA A 160 -23.38 -6.63 32.85
CA ALA A 160 -23.94 -5.34 33.24
C ALA A 160 -22.85 -4.39 33.78
N VAL A 161 -21.88 -4.89 34.54
CA VAL A 161 -20.71 -4.10 34.99
C VAL A 161 -19.85 -3.68 33.80
N PHE A 162 -19.59 -4.60 32.86
CA PHE A 162 -18.91 -4.27 31.60
C PHE A 162 -19.64 -3.16 30.84
N ALA A 163 -20.95 -3.30 30.62
CA ALA A 163 -21.76 -2.31 29.92
C ALA A 163 -21.74 -0.95 30.64
N LEU A 164 -21.81 -0.95 31.98
CA LEU A 164 -21.74 0.27 32.78
C LEU A 164 -20.37 0.94 32.70
N LEU A 165 -19.27 0.18 32.72
CA LEU A 165 -17.93 0.72 32.53
C LEU A 165 -17.79 1.31 31.12
N HIS A 166 -18.18 0.57 30.09
CA HIS A 166 -18.07 1.01 28.70
C HIS A 166 -18.91 2.28 28.43
N VAL A 167 -20.20 2.27 28.80
CA VAL A 167 -21.08 3.44 28.66
C VAL A 167 -20.59 4.61 29.52
N GLY A 168 -20.06 4.32 30.72
CA GLY A 168 -19.45 5.32 31.58
C GLY A 168 -18.23 5.99 30.92
N THR A 169 -17.36 5.21 30.28
CA THR A 169 -16.22 5.72 29.51
C THR A 169 -16.68 6.60 28.35
N VAL A 170 -17.65 6.15 27.56
CA VAL A 170 -18.22 6.93 26.44
C VAL A 170 -18.87 8.22 26.93
N GLY A 171 -19.64 8.16 28.02
CA GLY A 171 -20.23 9.35 28.63
C GLY A 171 -19.20 10.32 29.20
N ALA A 172 -18.07 9.82 29.70
CA ALA A 172 -16.96 10.67 30.15
C ALA A 172 -16.26 11.37 28.98
N MET A 173 -16.06 10.67 27.86
CA MET A 173 -15.55 11.28 26.62
C MET A 173 -16.50 12.38 26.13
N ALA A 174 -17.79 12.08 26.00
CA ALA A 174 -18.80 13.05 25.53
C ALA A 174 -18.90 14.29 26.43
N ALA A 175 -18.68 14.13 27.75
CA ALA A 175 -18.62 15.26 28.68
C ALA A 175 -17.41 16.19 28.46
N GLY A 176 -16.37 15.72 27.75
CA GLY A 176 -15.21 16.49 27.34
C GLY A 176 -15.40 17.32 26.07
N GLY A 177 -16.56 17.24 25.42
CA GLY A 177 -16.88 17.92 24.17
C GLY A 177 -16.94 16.96 22.98
N ASP A 178 -17.52 17.43 21.87
CA ASP A 178 -17.75 16.70 20.62
C ASP A 178 -17.11 17.35 19.39
N GLY A 179 -16.32 18.41 19.59
CA GLY A 179 -15.62 19.12 18.52
C GLY A 179 -14.47 18.31 17.87
N PRO A 180 -13.85 18.86 16.80
CA PRO A 180 -12.70 18.29 16.14
C PRO A 180 -11.59 17.90 17.12
N TYR A 181 -10.95 16.75 16.90
CA TYR A 181 -9.81 16.23 17.69
C TYR A 181 -10.03 16.06 19.21
N THR A 182 -11.26 16.25 19.71
CA THR A 182 -11.67 15.81 21.04
C THR A 182 -11.70 14.28 21.09
N VAL A 183 -11.48 13.68 22.27
CA VAL A 183 -11.46 12.21 22.38
C VAL A 183 -12.80 11.60 21.95
N TYR A 184 -13.93 12.27 22.24
CA TYR A 184 -15.23 11.80 21.77
C TYR A 184 -15.39 11.94 20.27
N GLY A 185 -15.02 13.08 19.67
CA GLY A 185 -15.06 13.29 18.22
C GLY A 185 -14.22 12.26 17.46
N LEU A 186 -13.00 11.99 17.92
CA LEU A 186 -12.12 10.94 17.38
C LEU A 186 -12.68 9.52 17.59
N TYR A 187 -13.42 9.28 18.67
CA TYR A 187 -14.07 8.00 18.91
C TYR A 187 -15.27 7.75 18.00
N THR A 188 -16.04 8.80 17.65
CA THR A 188 -17.25 8.68 16.84
C THR A 188 -17.02 8.82 15.34
N SER A 189 -16.00 9.56 14.91
CA SER A 189 -15.75 9.83 13.49
C SER A 189 -15.15 8.61 12.76
N PRO A 190 -15.79 8.05 11.72
CA PRO A 190 -15.19 6.95 10.95
C PRO A 190 -13.88 7.36 10.27
N ALA A 191 -13.75 8.64 9.87
CA ALA A 191 -12.59 9.21 9.19
C ALA A 191 -11.31 9.30 10.05
N THR A 192 -11.41 9.09 11.36
CA THR A 192 -10.22 9.07 12.22
C THR A 192 -9.33 7.88 11.87
N GLY A 193 -8.04 8.13 11.63
CA GLY A 193 -7.07 7.08 11.31
C GLY A 193 -6.61 6.24 12.50
N THR A 194 -6.02 5.08 12.19
CA THR A 194 -5.64 4.07 13.19
C THR A 194 -4.64 4.62 14.22
N GLU A 195 -3.59 5.34 13.78
CA GLU A 195 -2.57 5.93 14.67
C GLU A 195 -3.19 6.87 15.72
N VAL A 196 -3.90 7.91 15.26
CA VAL A 196 -4.60 8.89 16.12
C VAL A 196 -5.60 8.19 17.04
N SER A 197 -6.31 7.18 16.54
CA SER A 197 -7.25 6.40 17.34
C SER A 197 -6.54 5.62 18.46
N VAL A 198 -5.45 4.91 18.17
CA VAL A 198 -4.71 4.15 19.19
C VAL A 198 -4.15 5.07 20.27
N HIS A 199 -3.60 6.23 19.90
CA HIS A 199 -3.08 7.23 20.86
C HIS A 199 -4.15 7.73 21.84
N ASN A 200 -5.40 7.88 21.37
CA ASN A 200 -6.46 8.52 22.15
C ASN A 200 -7.37 7.54 22.92
N ILE A 201 -7.70 6.38 22.34
CA ILE A 201 -8.67 5.44 22.92
C ILE A 201 -8.11 4.02 23.13
N GLY A 202 -6.87 3.77 22.74
CA GLY A 202 -6.16 2.52 22.96
C GLY A 202 -6.39 1.50 21.86
N LEU A 203 -5.41 0.60 21.72
CA LEU A 203 -5.40 -0.42 20.67
C LEU A 203 -6.66 -1.28 20.69
N LEU A 204 -7.11 -1.72 21.87
CA LEU A 204 -8.31 -2.55 22.00
C LEU A 204 -9.59 -1.87 21.52
N SER A 205 -9.74 -0.57 21.81
CA SER A 205 -10.92 0.19 21.42
C SER A 205 -10.90 0.47 19.92
N THR A 206 -9.74 0.80 19.37
CA THR A 206 -9.50 0.96 17.93
C THR A 206 -9.83 -0.32 17.17
N THR A 207 -9.23 -1.47 17.54
CA THR A 207 -9.51 -2.76 16.89
C THR A 207 -11.00 -3.12 16.93
N ARG A 208 -11.70 -2.80 18.04
CA ARG A 208 -13.15 -3.04 18.15
C ARG A 208 -13.94 -2.16 17.18
N LEU A 209 -13.53 -0.91 16.98
CA LEU A 209 -14.15 0.00 16.00
C LEU A 209 -13.88 -0.47 14.57
N GLU A 210 -12.65 -0.84 14.23
CA GLU A 210 -12.33 -1.41 12.92
C GLU A 210 -13.14 -2.69 12.66
N CYS A 211 -13.26 -3.58 13.66
CA CYS A 211 -14.17 -4.74 13.58
C CYS A 211 -15.65 -4.35 13.36
N LYS A 212 -16.14 -3.24 13.95
CA LYS A 212 -17.52 -2.75 13.73
C LYS A 212 -17.70 -2.46 12.24
N TYR A 213 -16.79 -1.69 11.64
CA TYR A 213 -16.89 -1.28 10.24
C TYR A 213 -16.70 -2.46 9.28
N MET A 214 -15.81 -3.42 9.60
CA MET A 214 -15.63 -4.63 8.80
C MET A 214 -16.85 -5.58 8.82
N LEU A 215 -17.46 -5.78 10.00
CA LEU A 215 -18.56 -6.75 10.17
C LEU A 215 -19.93 -6.17 9.80
N PHE A 216 -20.05 -4.84 9.92
CA PHE A 216 -21.24 -4.10 9.57
C PHE A 216 -20.81 -2.93 8.69
N PRO A 217 -20.38 -3.20 7.44
CA PRO A 217 -20.21 -2.16 6.45
C PRO A 217 -21.56 -1.46 6.35
N SER A 218 -21.55 -0.17 6.58
CA SER A 218 -22.73 0.67 6.44
C SER A 218 -23.07 0.80 4.96
N ASP A 219 -24.27 0.38 4.55
CA ASP A 219 -24.80 0.65 3.20
C ASP A 219 -24.92 2.17 2.93
N ASP A 220 -24.90 2.96 4.00
CA ASP A 220 -24.90 4.41 4.03
C ASP A 220 -24.00 4.82 5.20
N PRO A 221 -22.71 5.17 4.99
CA PRO A 221 -21.80 5.47 6.08
C PRO A 221 -22.42 6.50 7.02
N GLU A 222 -22.24 6.35 8.33
CA GLU A 222 -22.42 7.47 9.26
C GLU A 222 -21.38 8.54 8.86
N GLN A 223 -21.64 9.27 7.77
CA GLN A 223 -20.74 10.21 7.14
C GLN A 223 -20.53 11.36 8.13
N ALA A 224 -19.27 11.79 8.26
CA ALA A 224 -19.04 13.08 8.87
C ALA A 224 -19.72 14.12 7.94
N GLU A 225 -20.64 14.93 8.45
CA GLU A 225 -21.18 16.05 7.68
C GLU A 225 -20.00 16.95 7.28
N LEU A 226 -19.72 17.02 5.97
CA LEU A 226 -18.84 18.04 5.42
C LEU A 226 -19.37 19.39 5.89
N THR A 227 -18.58 20.04 6.74
CA THR A 227 -19.00 21.29 7.36
C THR A 227 -18.68 22.41 6.40
N ILE A 228 -19.66 23.22 6.02
CA ILE A 228 -19.41 24.39 5.17
C ILE A 228 -18.52 25.36 5.96
N SER A 229 -17.21 25.32 5.68
CA SER A 229 -16.16 25.97 6.49
C SER A 229 -16.09 27.47 6.21
N LEU A 230 -16.47 27.87 5.00
CA LEU A 230 -16.41 29.23 4.51
C LEU A 230 -17.71 29.50 3.75
N GLY A 231 -18.35 30.64 4.01
CA GLY A 231 -19.61 30.97 3.34
C GLY A 231 -19.41 31.05 1.83
N ALA A 232 -20.40 30.59 1.06
CA ALA A 232 -20.36 30.65 -0.40
C ALA A 232 -20.03 32.09 -0.87
N PRO A 233 -19.11 32.27 -1.83
CA PRO A 233 -18.82 33.58 -2.37
C PRO A 233 -20.08 34.24 -2.98
N ASP A 234 -20.39 35.48 -2.57
CA ASP A 234 -21.52 36.29 -3.08
C ASP A 234 -21.10 37.06 -4.35
N TYR A 235 -20.41 36.39 -5.28
CA TYR A 235 -20.00 36.97 -6.56
C TYR A 235 -20.06 35.96 -7.71
N ASP A 236 -20.24 36.47 -8.93
CA ASP A 236 -20.32 35.70 -10.18
C ASP A 236 -18.91 35.15 -10.51
N LEU A 237 -18.73 33.84 -10.43
CA LEU A 237 -17.44 33.19 -10.73
C LEU A 237 -17.18 33.24 -12.24
N ASP A 238 -16.07 33.87 -12.62
CA ASP A 238 -15.63 34.00 -14.01
C ASP A 238 -14.50 33.00 -14.31
N VAL A 239 -14.73 32.07 -15.24
CA VAL A 239 -13.75 31.07 -15.71
C VAL A 239 -12.47 31.70 -16.28
N GLU A 240 -12.51 32.98 -16.67
CA GLU A 240 -11.33 33.72 -17.11
C GLU A 240 -10.46 34.20 -15.96
N GLN A 241 -11.02 34.33 -14.74
CA GLN A 241 -10.33 34.86 -13.56
C GLN A 241 -9.96 33.77 -12.56
N TYR A 242 -10.74 32.70 -12.48
CA TYR A 242 -10.56 31.61 -11.51
C TYR A 242 -10.24 30.29 -12.20
N ASN A 243 -9.53 29.41 -11.48
CA ASN A 243 -9.33 28.02 -11.88
C ASN A 243 -10.59 27.21 -11.53
N VAL A 244 -11.61 27.37 -12.37
CA VAL A 244 -12.92 26.71 -12.26
C VAL A 244 -13.40 26.21 -13.62
N LEU A 245 -14.19 25.15 -13.60
CA LEU A 245 -14.88 24.62 -14.78
C LEU A 245 -16.36 25.03 -14.77
N ASP A 246 -17.02 24.93 -15.93
CA ASP A 246 -18.46 25.24 -16.08
C ASP A 246 -19.31 24.11 -15.48
N LEU A 247 -19.39 24.09 -14.15
CA LEU A 247 -20.10 23.09 -13.35
C LEU A 247 -21.32 23.71 -12.67
N ASP A 248 -22.49 23.08 -12.87
CA ASP A 248 -23.72 23.41 -12.15
C ASP A 248 -23.94 22.40 -11.02
N PHE A 249 -23.38 22.71 -9.84
CA PHE A 249 -23.51 21.85 -8.65
C PHE A 249 -24.95 21.68 -8.19
N GLU A 250 -25.84 22.65 -8.42
CA GLU A 250 -27.26 22.51 -8.08
C GLU A 250 -27.92 21.45 -8.98
N ALA A 251 -27.59 21.44 -10.27
CA ALA A 251 -28.04 20.40 -11.20
C ALA A 251 -27.43 19.03 -10.87
N LEU A 252 -26.14 18.96 -10.53
CA LEU A 252 -25.47 17.73 -10.11
C LEU A 252 -26.13 17.13 -8.86
N GLU A 253 -26.39 17.95 -7.84
CA GLU A 253 -27.05 17.52 -6.59
C GLU A 253 -28.44 16.93 -6.89
N GLN A 254 -29.21 17.55 -7.80
CA GLN A 254 -30.55 17.10 -8.21
C GLN A 254 -30.52 15.84 -9.09
N SER A 255 -29.40 15.52 -9.73
CA SER A 255 -29.28 14.40 -10.66
C SER A 255 -29.15 13.04 -9.97
N THR A 256 -28.77 13.01 -8.69
CA THR A 256 -28.49 11.79 -7.94
C THR A 256 -29.33 11.70 -6.66
N SER A 257 -29.57 10.47 -6.19
CA SER A 257 -30.16 10.22 -4.87
C SER A 257 -29.12 9.72 -3.85
N ASN A 258 -27.83 9.70 -4.22
CA ASN A 258 -26.74 9.31 -3.34
C ASN A 258 -26.39 10.49 -2.43
N GLU A 259 -26.59 10.33 -1.12
CA GLU A 259 -26.38 11.41 -0.15
C GLU A 259 -24.92 11.88 -0.08
N ALA A 260 -23.95 11.00 -0.33
CA ALA A 260 -22.52 11.34 -0.36
C ALA A 260 -22.19 12.27 -1.54
N LEU A 261 -22.67 11.93 -2.74
CA LEU A 261 -22.49 12.76 -3.93
C LEU A 261 -23.16 14.13 -3.74
N GLN A 262 -24.38 14.17 -3.18
CA GLN A 262 -25.05 15.42 -2.86
C GLN A 262 -24.30 16.26 -1.81
N ALA A 263 -23.67 15.61 -0.82
CA ALA A 263 -22.86 16.31 0.17
C ALA A 263 -21.61 16.94 -0.45
N LEU A 264 -20.94 16.21 -1.35
CA LEU A 264 -19.81 16.72 -2.15
C LEU A 264 -20.23 17.89 -3.04
N ASP A 265 -21.34 17.78 -3.76
CA ASP A 265 -21.85 18.87 -4.63
C ASP A 265 -22.10 20.16 -3.82
N ARG A 266 -22.75 20.05 -2.65
CA ARG A 266 -22.98 21.20 -1.77
C ARG A 266 -21.69 21.76 -1.17
N TYR A 267 -20.73 20.89 -0.83
CA TYR A 267 -19.43 21.30 -0.31
C TYR A 267 -18.65 22.07 -1.35
N PHE A 268 -18.45 21.51 -2.55
CA PHE A 268 -17.70 22.15 -3.63
C PHE A 268 -18.37 23.41 -4.17
N ALA A 269 -19.70 23.50 -4.14
CA ALA A 269 -20.42 24.74 -4.45
C ALA A 269 -20.10 25.89 -3.48
N ALA A 270 -19.72 25.57 -2.23
CA ALA A 270 -19.42 26.55 -1.20
C ALA A 270 -17.92 26.86 -1.06
N GLU A 271 -17.05 26.02 -1.63
CA GLU A 271 -15.60 26.22 -1.56
C GLU A 271 -15.13 27.42 -2.38
N GLU A 272 -14.20 28.19 -1.81
CA GLU A 272 -13.53 29.29 -2.50
C GLU A 272 -12.57 28.73 -3.56
N PRO A 273 -12.66 29.11 -4.84
CA PRO A 273 -11.72 28.69 -5.87
C PRO A 273 -10.43 29.52 -5.83
N THR A 274 -9.34 28.98 -6.38
CA THR A 274 -8.10 29.73 -6.57
C THR A 274 -8.20 30.65 -7.78
N GLU A 275 -7.66 31.87 -7.65
CA GLU A 275 -7.50 32.79 -8.78
C GLU A 275 -6.39 32.32 -9.72
N LYS A 276 -6.60 32.55 -11.02
CA LYS A 276 -5.50 32.57 -11.98
C LYS A 276 -4.56 33.71 -11.59
N ASN A 277 -3.26 33.46 -11.63
CA ASN A 277 -2.23 34.36 -11.13
C ASN A 277 -1.14 34.57 -12.21
N ASP A 278 -0.12 35.36 -11.88
CA ASP A 278 0.97 35.69 -12.81
C ASP A 278 1.77 34.47 -13.27
N TYR A 279 1.63 33.31 -12.62
CA TYR A 279 2.26 32.05 -13.00
C TYR A 279 1.38 31.16 -13.87
N THR A 280 0.08 31.45 -13.99
CA THR A 280 -0.86 30.61 -14.75
C THR A 280 -0.43 30.52 -16.22
N GLY A 281 -0.19 29.30 -16.70
CA GLY A 281 0.26 29.04 -18.08
C GLY A 281 1.70 29.46 -18.38
N MET A 282 2.51 29.81 -17.37
CA MET A 282 3.92 30.18 -17.56
C MET A 282 4.72 29.09 -18.28
N LEU A 283 4.34 27.82 -18.11
CA LEU A 283 5.00 26.63 -18.66
C LEU A 283 4.21 25.98 -19.80
N GLU A 284 3.22 26.68 -20.38
CA GLU A 284 2.49 26.16 -21.54
C GLU A 284 3.46 25.79 -22.69
N GLY A 285 3.34 24.55 -23.18
CA GLY A 285 4.18 24.02 -24.26
C GLY A 285 5.57 23.50 -23.82
N TYR A 286 5.88 23.47 -22.52
CA TYR A 286 7.08 22.80 -22.01
C TYR A 286 6.85 21.29 -21.87
N ASN A 287 7.90 20.48 -22.00
CA ASN A 287 7.87 19.10 -21.55
C ASN A 287 7.88 19.05 -20.02
N LEU A 288 7.33 17.99 -19.44
CA LEU A 288 7.30 17.78 -18.00
C LEU A 288 7.84 16.41 -17.61
N ILE A 289 8.81 16.37 -16.71
CA ILE A 289 9.20 15.15 -16.01
C ILE A 289 8.84 15.28 -14.54
N THR A 290 8.03 14.35 -14.04
CA THR A 290 7.68 14.29 -12.60
C THR A 290 8.26 13.05 -11.96
N ILE A 291 8.81 13.19 -10.76
CA ILE A 291 9.50 12.10 -10.05
C ILE A 291 8.99 12.03 -8.62
N CYS A 292 8.40 10.88 -8.28
CA CYS A 292 8.14 10.48 -6.91
C CYS A 292 9.36 9.68 -6.40
N ALA A 293 10.13 10.31 -5.51
CA ALA A 293 11.43 9.83 -5.07
C ALA A 293 11.32 9.01 -3.76
N GLU A 294 11.52 7.70 -3.83
CA GLU A 294 11.36 6.74 -2.74
C GLU A 294 12.26 7.10 -1.54
N SER A 295 11.65 7.34 -0.38
CA SER A 295 12.33 7.68 0.87
C SER A 295 13.32 8.85 0.74
N PHE A 296 13.15 9.71 -0.26
CA PHE A 296 14.07 10.81 -0.53
C PHE A 296 14.03 11.85 0.58
N SER A 297 15.18 12.44 0.91
CA SER A 297 15.27 13.58 1.82
C SER A 297 16.21 14.62 1.28
N SER A 298 15.72 15.85 1.12
CA SER A 298 16.53 17.03 0.76
C SER A 298 17.74 17.26 1.69
N LYS A 299 17.75 16.70 2.91
CA LYS A 299 18.90 16.76 3.82
C LYS A 299 20.15 16.08 3.28
N LEU A 300 20.02 15.16 2.31
CA LEU A 300 21.16 14.50 1.67
C LEU A 300 21.85 15.36 0.60
N ILE A 301 21.16 16.39 0.08
CA ILE A 301 21.64 17.21 -1.02
C ILE A 301 22.93 17.92 -0.60
N ASP A 302 23.97 17.74 -1.41
CA ASP A 302 25.28 18.33 -1.20
C ASP A 302 25.86 18.84 -2.53
N PRO A 303 26.40 20.07 -2.58
CA PRO A 303 26.91 20.66 -3.83
C PRO A 303 28.06 19.88 -4.49
N GLU A 304 28.83 19.10 -3.72
CA GLU A 304 29.96 18.32 -4.24
C GLU A 304 29.59 16.86 -4.50
N ARG A 305 28.78 16.24 -3.64
CA ARG A 305 28.42 14.82 -3.77
C ARG A 305 27.24 14.57 -4.69
N THR A 306 26.26 15.47 -4.69
CA THR A 306 25.03 15.35 -5.49
C THR A 306 24.81 16.63 -6.30
N PRO A 307 25.74 16.98 -7.21
CA PRO A 307 25.71 18.24 -7.93
C PRO A 307 24.44 18.43 -8.78
N THR A 308 23.88 17.36 -9.34
CA THR A 308 22.66 17.43 -10.15
C THR A 308 21.44 17.72 -9.27
N LEU A 309 21.25 16.97 -8.17
CA LEU A 309 20.21 17.30 -7.18
C LEU A 309 20.37 18.71 -6.61
N TYR A 310 21.62 19.16 -6.37
CA TYR A 310 21.89 20.52 -5.93
C TYR A 310 21.48 21.56 -6.98
N GLN A 311 21.80 21.33 -8.26
CA GLN A 311 21.37 22.20 -9.35
C GLN A 311 19.84 22.27 -9.44
N LEU A 312 19.15 21.12 -9.43
CA LEU A 312 17.69 21.07 -9.55
C LEU A 312 17.01 21.77 -8.36
N SER A 313 17.50 21.57 -7.13
CA SER A 313 16.92 22.15 -5.91
C SER A 313 17.20 23.64 -5.71
N THR A 314 18.17 24.22 -6.43
CA THR A 314 18.56 25.63 -6.27
C THR A 314 18.21 26.53 -7.45
N ASN A 315 17.52 26.00 -8.46
CA ASN A 315 17.07 26.73 -9.65
C ASN A 315 15.59 26.45 -9.93
N GLY A 316 14.89 27.39 -10.57
CA GLY A 316 13.44 27.29 -10.79
C GLY A 316 12.62 27.93 -9.67
N LEU A 317 11.58 27.25 -9.21
CA LEU A 317 10.79 27.67 -8.04
C LEU A 317 11.28 26.89 -6.80
N ILE A 318 11.66 27.61 -5.75
CA ILE A 318 12.23 27.07 -4.51
C ILE A 318 11.20 27.18 -3.39
N PHE A 319 10.65 26.06 -2.96
CA PHE A 319 9.63 26.00 -1.91
C PHE A 319 10.31 25.72 -0.57
N GLU A 320 10.49 26.74 0.27
CA GLU A 320 11.28 26.62 1.50
C GLU A 320 10.57 25.81 2.60
N ASN A 321 9.23 25.80 2.58
CA ASN A 321 8.39 25.27 3.66
C ASN A 321 7.50 24.10 3.21
N TYR A 322 8.08 23.19 2.42
CA TYR A 322 7.43 21.96 1.98
C TYR A 322 7.56 20.82 3.00
N PHE A 323 6.49 20.06 3.20
CA PHE A 323 6.46 18.84 4.00
C PHE A 323 5.88 17.65 3.23
N GLY A 324 6.61 16.53 3.21
CA GLY A 324 6.09 15.26 2.73
C GLY A 324 5.11 14.68 3.75
N SER A 325 3.87 14.42 3.37
CA SER A 325 2.78 14.23 4.34
C SER A 325 2.83 12.90 5.13
N TYR A 326 3.63 11.92 4.69
CA TYR A 326 3.48 10.52 5.08
C TYR A 326 4.68 9.92 5.80
N GLY A 327 4.38 8.88 6.60
CA GLY A 327 5.37 8.19 7.43
C GLY A 327 6.23 7.16 6.70
N SER A 328 5.61 6.12 6.14
CA SER A 328 6.37 4.96 5.62
C SER A 328 5.68 4.20 4.47
N ASN A 329 4.63 4.77 3.87
CA ASN A 329 3.83 4.09 2.85
C ASN A 329 3.91 4.83 1.52
N THR A 330 4.72 4.30 0.60
CA THR A 330 4.94 4.82 -0.76
C THR A 330 3.63 5.14 -1.46
N THR A 331 2.67 4.21 -1.43
CA THR A 331 1.39 4.38 -2.14
C THR A 331 0.55 5.54 -1.64
N ASN A 332 0.68 5.93 -0.37
CA ASN A 332 -0.05 7.07 0.15
C ASN A 332 0.55 8.39 -0.38
N GLY A 333 1.88 8.51 -0.36
CA GLY A 333 2.60 9.67 -0.88
C GLY A 333 2.41 9.85 -2.37
N GLU A 334 2.62 8.76 -3.11
CA GLU A 334 2.46 8.69 -4.55
C GLU A 334 1.00 8.97 -4.97
N TYR A 335 0.01 8.40 -4.29
CA TYR A 335 -1.40 8.70 -4.55
C TYR A 335 -1.70 10.19 -4.40
N THR A 336 -1.24 10.81 -3.32
CA THR A 336 -1.46 12.25 -3.12
C THR A 336 -0.74 13.12 -4.13
N PHE A 337 0.47 12.74 -4.52
CA PHE A 337 1.22 13.41 -5.56
C PHE A 337 0.49 13.36 -6.91
N CYS A 338 -0.05 12.20 -7.30
CA CYS A 338 -0.73 12.01 -8.58
C CYS A 338 -2.17 12.55 -8.62
N MET A 339 -2.90 12.52 -7.50
CA MET A 339 -4.34 12.78 -7.44
C MET A 339 -4.72 14.14 -6.87
N GLY A 340 -3.79 14.85 -6.20
CA GLY A 340 -4.09 16.09 -5.47
C GLY A 340 -5.11 15.91 -4.34
N ASN A 341 -5.23 14.68 -3.82
CA ASN A 341 -6.20 14.23 -2.83
C ASN A 341 -5.54 13.33 -1.77
N TYR A 342 -6.11 13.29 -0.57
CA TYR A 342 -5.64 12.39 0.48
C TYR A 342 -6.14 10.95 0.26
N PRO A 343 -5.32 9.92 0.53
CA PRO A 343 -5.76 8.55 0.49
C PRO A 343 -6.72 8.27 1.66
N ASP A 344 -7.42 7.15 1.59
CA ASP A 344 -8.24 6.67 2.69
C ASP A 344 -7.33 6.26 3.86
N MET A 345 -7.28 7.13 4.87
CA MET A 345 -6.59 6.92 6.13
C MET A 345 -7.55 6.50 7.25
N SER A 346 -8.84 6.29 6.94
CA SER A 346 -9.90 6.04 7.91
C SER A 346 -9.83 4.64 8.53
N ARG A 347 -10.44 4.47 9.71
CA ARG A 347 -10.66 3.13 10.31
C ARG A 347 -11.61 2.25 9.51
N SER A 348 -12.36 2.83 8.57
CA SER A 348 -13.25 2.11 7.65
C SER A 348 -12.55 1.62 6.38
N LYS A 349 -11.25 1.92 6.21
CA LYS A 349 -10.48 1.55 5.02
C LYS A 349 -10.62 0.07 4.66
N ALA A 350 -11.12 -0.17 3.45
CA ALA A 350 -11.29 -1.51 2.90
C ALA A 350 -10.08 -1.96 2.05
N ALA A 351 -9.54 -1.05 1.23
CA ALA A 351 -8.43 -1.31 0.31
C ALA A 351 -7.43 -0.14 0.28
N ALA A 352 -6.26 -0.35 -0.35
CA ALA A 352 -5.34 0.75 -0.64
C ALA A 352 -5.95 1.68 -1.70
N SER A 353 -5.70 2.99 -1.60
CA SER A 353 -6.38 3.98 -2.44
C SER A 353 -6.06 3.85 -3.93
N PHE A 354 -4.83 3.47 -4.29
CA PHE A 354 -4.52 3.15 -5.69
C PHE A 354 -5.37 2.02 -6.25
N PHE A 355 -5.46 0.90 -5.52
CA PHE A 355 -6.30 -0.23 -5.93
C PHE A 355 -7.77 0.19 -6.03
N ALA A 356 -8.26 0.95 -5.05
CA ALA A 356 -9.64 1.45 -5.06
C ALA A 356 -9.92 2.43 -6.22
N SER A 357 -8.92 3.17 -6.71
CA SER A 357 -9.08 4.13 -7.81
C SER A 357 -8.84 3.55 -9.19
N GLN A 358 -8.53 2.26 -9.33
CA GLN A 358 -8.09 1.67 -10.60
C GLN A 358 -9.18 1.69 -11.70
N GLU A 359 -10.45 1.82 -11.31
CA GLU A 359 -11.61 1.89 -12.22
C GLU A 359 -12.34 3.25 -12.17
N ASN A 360 -11.88 4.17 -11.33
CA ASN A 360 -12.49 5.49 -11.21
C ASN A 360 -12.15 6.37 -12.42
N TYR A 361 -13.01 7.33 -12.74
CA TYR A 361 -12.69 8.37 -13.70
C TYR A 361 -11.73 9.39 -13.08
N LEU A 362 -10.53 9.56 -13.63
CA LEU A 362 -9.45 10.38 -13.03
C LEU A 362 -9.00 11.51 -13.97
N PRO A 363 -9.86 12.52 -14.24
CA PRO A 363 -9.59 13.52 -15.28
C PRO A 363 -8.36 14.37 -14.99
N PHE A 364 -8.14 14.77 -13.74
CA PHE A 364 -7.10 15.73 -13.34
C PHE A 364 -5.70 15.14 -13.16
N CYS A 365 -5.54 13.82 -13.30
CA CYS A 365 -4.21 13.22 -13.29
C CYS A 365 -3.40 13.78 -14.45
N LEU A 366 -2.12 14.11 -14.21
CA LEU A 366 -1.29 14.78 -15.22
C LEU A 366 -1.23 13.98 -16.54
N GLY A 367 -1.15 12.65 -16.50
CA GLY A 367 -1.22 11.82 -17.71
C GLY A 367 -2.47 12.09 -18.54
N ASN A 368 -3.66 12.07 -17.93
CA ASN A 368 -4.91 12.36 -18.63
C ASN A 368 -4.98 13.81 -19.15
N GLU A 369 -4.59 14.79 -18.34
CA GLU A 369 -4.58 16.20 -18.75
C GLU A 369 -3.62 16.45 -19.91
N PHE A 370 -2.36 16.03 -19.81
CA PHE A 370 -1.36 16.21 -20.87
C PHE A 370 -1.72 15.45 -22.15
N ARG A 371 -2.23 14.22 -22.03
CA ARG A 371 -2.71 13.43 -23.17
C ARG A 371 -3.82 14.17 -23.91
N SER A 372 -4.75 14.83 -23.19
CA SER A 372 -5.81 15.65 -23.80
C SER A 372 -5.28 16.86 -24.58
N GLN A 373 -4.09 17.37 -24.21
CA GLN A 373 -3.40 18.44 -24.91
C GLN A 373 -2.50 17.95 -26.07
N GLY A 374 -2.49 16.64 -26.34
CA GLY A 374 -1.72 16.02 -27.43
C GLY A 374 -0.25 15.75 -27.09
N TYR A 375 0.08 15.61 -25.80
CA TYR A 375 1.40 15.18 -25.36
C TYR A 375 1.49 13.65 -25.35
N GLU A 376 2.70 13.15 -25.56
CA GLU A 376 3.04 11.76 -25.25
C GLU A 376 3.19 11.60 -23.74
N THR A 377 2.54 10.59 -23.16
CA THR A 377 2.48 10.39 -21.72
C THR A 377 3.02 9.02 -21.33
N TRP A 378 4.06 9.02 -20.50
CA TRP A 378 4.78 7.82 -20.08
C TRP A 378 4.88 7.73 -18.57
N ALA A 379 4.85 6.51 -18.04
CA ALA A 379 5.08 6.24 -16.62
C ALA A 379 5.97 5.02 -16.42
N TYR A 380 6.93 5.12 -15.50
CA TYR A 380 7.95 4.11 -15.28
C TYR A 380 8.10 3.73 -13.82
N HIS A 381 8.35 2.44 -13.58
CA HIS A 381 8.76 1.93 -12.27
C HIS A 381 9.84 0.85 -12.41
N ASP A 382 10.88 0.94 -11.61
CA ASP A 382 12.04 0.05 -11.63
C ASP A 382 11.83 -1.27 -10.85
N TYR A 383 10.61 -1.51 -10.37
CA TYR A 383 10.16 -2.78 -9.81
C TYR A 383 8.91 -3.30 -10.52
N SER A 384 8.43 -4.49 -10.15
CA SER A 384 7.27 -5.12 -10.79
C SER A 384 6.01 -4.22 -10.72
N GLY A 385 5.40 -3.97 -11.89
CA GLY A 385 4.14 -3.23 -12.00
C GLY A 385 2.92 -3.90 -11.34
N GLU A 386 2.99 -5.20 -11.04
CA GLU A 386 1.96 -5.87 -10.24
C GLU A 386 1.98 -5.40 -8.78
N TYR A 387 3.16 -4.98 -8.28
CA TYR A 387 3.28 -4.50 -6.92
C TYR A 387 2.53 -3.17 -6.78
N TYR A 388 1.59 -3.14 -5.83
CA TYR A 388 0.63 -2.04 -5.64
C TYR A 388 -0.29 -1.73 -6.84
N SER A 389 -0.49 -2.68 -7.76
CA SER A 389 -1.39 -2.52 -8.91
C SER A 389 -1.06 -1.30 -9.80
N ARG A 390 0.24 -0.98 -9.95
CA ARG A 390 0.67 0.12 -10.85
C ARG A 390 0.35 -0.17 -12.32
N ARG A 391 0.37 -1.45 -12.71
CA ARG A 391 -0.03 -1.92 -14.05
C ARG A 391 -1.45 -1.51 -14.43
N ASP A 392 -2.36 -1.40 -13.46
CA ASP A 392 -3.76 -1.05 -13.71
C ASP A 392 -4.00 0.45 -13.50
N THR A 393 -3.40 1.02 -12.44
CA THR A 393 -3.65 2.40 -12.04
C THR A 393 -2.98 3.44 -12.93
N HIS A 394 -1.74 3.22 -13.37
CA HIS A 394 -1.02 4.22 -14.17
C HIS A 394 -1.59 4.38 -15.58
N PRO A 395 -2.03 3.31 -16.27
CA PRO A 395 -2.81 3.49 -17.48
C PRO A 395 -4.12 4.24 -17.28
N ASN A 396 -4.86 3.98 -16.19
CA ASN A 396 -6.08 4.74 -15.86
C ASN A 396 -5.79 6.24 -15.61
N MET A 397 -4.59 6.57 -15.09
CA MET A 397 -4.11 7.95 -14.95
C MET A 397 -3.65 8.60 -16.28
N GLY A 398 -3.75 7.88 -17.40
CA GLY A 398 -3.49 8.39 -18.74
C GLY A 398 -2.08 8.14 -19.26
N TYR A 399 -1.33 7.19 -18.70
CA TYR A 399 0.05 6.89 -19.11
C TYR A 399 0.19 5.61 -19.92
N THR A 400 1.13 5.60 -20.87
CA THR A 400 1.76 4.35 -21.30
C THR A 400 2.71 3.88 -20.20
N PHE A 401 2.31 2.87 -19.45
CA PHE A 401 3.06 2.39 -18.29
C PHE A 401 4.03 1.25 -18.65
N GLN A 402 5.27 1.36 -18.19
CA GLN A 402 6.25 0.29 -18.23
C GLN A 402 6.87 0.08 -16.85
N SER A 403 7.28 -1.15 -16.59
CA SER A 403 7.94 -1.53 -15.35
C SER A 403 9.02 -2.58 -15.56
N ALA A 404 9.85 -2.82 -14.54
CA ALA A 404 10.88 -3.85 -14.62
C ALA A 404 10.29 -5.23 -14.95
N GLY A 405 10.76 -5.84 -16.04
CA GLY A 405 10.25 -7.12 -16.55
C GLY A 405 8.89 -7.04 -17.28
N ASP A 406 8.34 -5.84 -17.48
CA ASP A 406 7.12 -5.56 -18.25
C ASP A 406 7.23 -4.19 -18.93
N GLY A 407 7.95 -4.15 -20.06
CA GLY A 407 8.26 -2.92 -20.80
C GLY A 407 9.71 -2.46 -20.62
N LEU A 408 10.26 -2.54 -19.41
CA LEU A 408 11.68 -2.24 -19.14
C LEU A 408 12.51 -3.52 -19.05
N ASP A 409 13.54 -3.63 -19.90
CA ASP A 409 14.53 -4.72 -19.90
C ASP A 409 15.63 -4.47 -18.86
N ILE A 410 15.24 -4.53 -17.58
CA ILE A 410 16.14 -4.36 -16.42
C ILE A 410 15.93 -5.49 -15.40
N GLU A 411 16.96 -5.78 -14.60
CA GLU A 411 16.89 -6.83 -13.58
C GLU A 411 16.07 -6.36 -12.36
N ILE A 412 15.09 -7.16 -11.94
CA ILE A 412 14.31 -6.88 -10.73
C ILE A 412 15.16 -7.18 -9.49
N ASN A 413 15.51 -6.13 -8.75
CA ASN A 413 16.21 -6.22 -7.46
C ASN A 413 15.35 -5.64 -6.32
N TRP A 414 15.79 -5.83 -5.07
CA TRP A 414 15.14 -5.23 -3.90
C TRP A 414 16.17 -4.44 -3.05
N PRO A 415 16.30 -3.11 -3.24
CA PRO A 415 15.71 -2.31 -4.32
C PRO A 415 16.44 -2.42 -5.68
N SER A 416 15.76 -1.98 -6.74
CA SER A 416 16.28 -1.81 -8.10
C SER A 416 16.98 -0.45 -8.30
N SER A 417 17.66 -0.29 -9.43
CA SER A 417 18.42 0.92 -9.77
C SER A 417 17.54 1.93 -10.54
N ASP A 418 17.46 3.15 -10.01
CA ASP A 418 16.83 4.27 -10.70
C ASP A 418 17.59 4.66 -11.98
N LEU A 419 18.91 4.45 -12.00
CA LEU A 419 19.74 4.72 -13.17
C LEU A 419 19.39 3.76 -14.31
N GLU A 420 19.33 2.46 -14.04
CA GLU A 420 18.97 1.46 -15.06
C GLU A 420 17.58 1.73 -15.64
N MET A 421 16.62 2.16 -14.81
CA MET A 421 15.29 2.56 -15.29
C MET A 421 15.35 3.77 -16.22
N MET A 422 16.08 4.84 -15.86
CA MET A 422 16.19 6.01 -16.74
C MET A 422 16.98 5.69 -18.02
N GLU A 423 18.00 4.84 -17.95
CA GLU A 423 18.74 4.34 -19.12
C GLU A 423 17.83 3.56 -20.08
N ALA A 424 16.93 2.73 -19.56
CA ALA A 424 16.02 1.91 -20.35
C ALA A 424 14.80 2.67 -20.90
N SER A 425 14.43 3.83 -20.32
CA SER A 425 13.15 4.51 -20.61
C SER A 425 13.27 5.84 -21.35
N VAL A 426 14.35 6.61 -21.15
CA VAL A 426 14.45 8.00 -21.63
C VAL A 426 14.26 8.12 -23.16
N ASP A 427 14.64 7.09 -23.90
CA ASP A 427 14.55 7.08 -25.36
C ASP A 427 13.10 7.01 -25.88
N ASP A 428 12.18 6.46 -25.08
CA ASP A 428 10.78 6.30 -25.48
C ASP A 428 10.14 7.64 -25.85
N TYR A 429 10.31 8.65 -24.97
CA TYR A 429 9.74 9.98 -25.18
C TYR A 429 10.69 10.97 -25.88
N LEU A 430 11.99 10.72 -25.92
CA LEU A 430 12.92 11.52 -26.73
C LEU A 430 12.87 11.19 -28.22
N SER A 431 12.31 10.04 -28.59
CA SER A 431 12.23 9.57 -29.98
C SER A 431 11.05 10.16 -30.78
N GLN A 432 10.17 10.94 -30.12
CA GLN A 432 8.96 11.52 -30.70
C GLN A 432 9.13 13.01 -31.05
N ASP A 433 8.34 13.51 -31.99
CA ASP A 433 8.36 14.94 -32.38
C ASP A 433 7.41 15.79 -31.50
N GLU A 434 6.45 15.14 -30.85
CA GLU A 434 5.45 15.69 -29.93
C GLU A 434 6.07 16.05 -28.55
N PRO A 435 5.53 17.06 -27.84
CA PRO A 435 5.97 17.33 -26.48
C PRO A 435 5.54 16.18 -25.55
N PHE A 436 6.25 16.00 -24.44
CA PHE A 436 6.04 14.84 -23.57
C PHE A 436 5.84 15.19 -22.10
N HIS A 437 5.13 14.28 -21.43
CA HIS A 437 5.10 14.17 -19.99
C HIS A 437 5.55 12.77 -19.55
N ALA A 438 6.64 12.67 -18.79
CA ALA A 438 7.13 11.42 -18.23
C ALA A 438 7.02 11.42 -16.69
N TYR A 439 6.45 10.36 -16.13
CA TYR A 439 6.36 10.12 -14.70
C TYR A 439 7.29 8.97 -14.28
N TYR A 440 8.02 9.16 -13.18
CA TYR A 440 8.90 8.13 -12.59
C TYR A 440 8.55 7.89 -11.12
N MET A 441 8.30 6.63 -10.77
CA MET A 441 8.33 6.15 -9.38
C MET A 441 9.63 5.38 -9.17
N THR A 442 10.54 5.97 -8.42
CA THR A 442 11.87 5.40 -8.10
C THR A 442 11.78 4.33 -7.00
N PHE A 443 12.84 3.53 -6.82
CA PHE A 443 12.89 2.53 -5.75
C PHE A 443 14.26 2.43 -5.07
N SER A 444 15.33 2.98 -5.66
CA SER A 444 16.70 2.81 -5.14
C SER A 444 16.91 3.28 -3.69
N GLY A 445 16.13 4.27 -3.25
CA GLY A 445 16.14 4.85 -1.90
C GLY A 445 15.50 3.98 -0.81
N HIS A 446 14.95 2.81 -1.15
CA HIS A 446 14.20 1.97 -0.22
C HIS A 446 15.09 1.32 0.85
N TYR A 447 14.54 1.22 2.07
CA TYR A 447 15.14 0.52 3.23
C TYR A 447 15.38 -0.99 2.94
N GLN A 448 16.42 -1.68 3.45
CA GLN A 448 17.25 -1.41 4.62
C GLN A 448 18.58 -0.72 4.33
N TYR A 449 18.96 0.26 5.16
CA TYR A 449 20.21 1.01 4.99
C TYR A 449 21.38 0.30 5.67
N ASP A 450 21.90 -0.73 5.01
CA ASP A 450 23.15 -1.40 5.35
C ASP A 450 23.83 -1.92 4.07
N TRP A 451 25.08 -2.37 4.16
CA TRP A 451 25.86 -2.80 2.98
C TRP A 451 25.39 -4.11 2.32
N ASN A 452 24.29 -4.74 2.75
CA ASN A 452 23.65 -5.83 2.01
C ASN A 452 22.56 -5.33 1.06
N ASN A 453 22.13 -4.07 1.18
CA ASN A 453 21.25 -3.44 0.20
C ASN A 453 22.00 -3.29 -1.13
N PRO A 454 21.46 -3.84 -2.24
CA PRO A 454 22.09 -3.81 -3.56
C PRO A 454 22.60 -2.41 -3.97
N MET A 455 21.78 -1.38 -3.78
CA MET A 455 22.11 -0.02 -4.22
C MET A 455 23.20 0.61 -3.35
N SER A 456 23.15 0.39 -2.04
CA SER A 456 24.21 0.85 -1.15
C SER A 456 25.54 0.12 -1.40
N LEU A 457 25.48 -1.18 -1.77
CA LEU A 457 26.66 -2.00 -2.02
C LEU A 457 27.37 -1.54 -3.29
N GLU A 458 26.60 -1.30 -4.35
CA GLU A 458 27.09 -0.75 -5.62
C GLU A 458 27.78 0.60 -5.42
N ASN A 459 27.19 1.46 -4.58
CA ASN A 459 27.70 2.81 -4.32
C ASN A 459 28.62 2.91 -3.10
N LYS A 460 28.99 1.81 -2.46
CA LYS A 460 29.69 1.83 -1.17
C LYS A 460 30.95 2.69 -1.16
N ALA A 461 31.76 2.60 -2.21
CA ALA A 461 33.04 3.29 -2.31
C ALA A 461 32.92 4.83 -2.20
N MET A 462 31.76 5.41 -2.58
CA MET A 462 31.53 6.84 -2.45
C MET A 462 31.25 7.26 -1.00
N ALA A 463 30.62 6.38 -0.21
CA ALA A 463 29.99 6.74 1.07
C ALA A 463 30.71 6.21 2.31
N GLU A 464 31.43 5.08 2.21
CA GLU A 464 31.97 4.36 3.38
C GLU A 464 32.97 5.17 4.23
N ASN A 465 33.54 6.24 3.67
CA ASN A 465 34.50 7.12 4.34
C ASN A 465 33.89 8.47 4.77
N LEU A 466 32.59 8.68 4.57
CA LEU A 466 31.91 9.89 5.05
C LEU A 466 31.85 9.90 6.58
N PRO A 467 31.83 11.08 7.23
CA PRO A 467 31.84 11.21 8.68
C PRO A 467 30.46 10.93 9.30
N TYR A 468 29.81 9.84 8.89
CA TYR A 468 28.47 9.43 9.31
C TYR A 468 28.46 7.99 9.83
N SER A 469 27.41 7.60 10.56
CA SER A 469 27.12 6.22 10.91
C SER A 469 26.89 5.35 9.66
N GLU A 470 27.09 4.04 9.78
CA GLU A 470 26.98 3.09 8.66
C GLU A 470 25.61 3.18 7.95
N ALA A 471 24.52 3.34 8.70
CA ALA A 471 23.19 3.46 8.12
C ALA A 471 23.02 4.75 7.30
N VAL A 472 23.55 5.87 7.79
CA VAL A 472 23.51 7.15 7.06
C VAL A 472 24.42 7.11 5.84
N GLN A 473 25.59 6.47 5.93
CA GLN A 473 26.45 6.22 4.77
C GLN A 473 25.73 5.35 3.73
N ALA A 474 25.08 4.26 4.14
CA ALA A 474 24.34 3.39 3.24
C ALA A 474 23.13 4.11 2.61
N TYR A 475 22.42 4.96 3.37
CA TYR A 475 21.33 5.79 2.84
C TYR A 475 21.80 6.75 1.75
N ILE A 476 22.93 7.45 1.98
CA ILE A 476 23.55 8.33 0.98
C ILE A 476 23.97 7.51 -0.24
N ALA A 477 24.53 6.31 -0.05
CA ALA A 477 24.92 5.42 -1.15
C ALA A 477 23.71 4.94 -1.98
N CYS A 478 22.58 4.60 -1.35
CA CYS A 478 21.34 4.26 -2.05
C CYS A 478 20.86 5.43 -2.93
N ASN A 479 20.73 6.63 -2.36
CA ASN A 479 20.25 7.81 -3.08
C ASN A 479 21.25 8.35 -4.13
N ASN A 480 22.48 7.85 -4.15
CA ASN A 480 23.43 8.14 -5.23
C ASN A 480 22.96 7.54 -6.57
N GLU A 481 22.11 6.52 -6.57
CA GLU A 481 21.48 6.02 -7.81
C GLU A 481 20.53 7.06 -8.40
N LEU A 482 19.69 7.71 -7.58
CA LEU A 482 18.85 8.82 -8.03
C LEU A 482 19.69 9.99 -8.58
N GLU A 483 20.80 10.34 -7.93
CA GLU A 483 21.72 11.37 -8.44
C GLU A 483 22.31 11.00 -9.81
N LYS A 484 22.76 9.75 -10.00
CA LYS A 484 23.25 9.27 -11.29
C LYS A 484 22.15 9.27 -12.35
N ALA A 485 20.95 8.81 -11.99
CA ALA A 485 19.80 8.75 -12.88
C ALA A 485 19.44 10.16 -13.39
N LEU A 486 19.36 11.13 -12.49
CA LEU A 486 19.12 12.54 -12.84
C LEU A 486 20.26 13.13 -13.68
N THR A 487 21.51 12.78 -13.37
CA THR A 487 22.66 13.24 -14.17
C THR A 487 22.57 12.72 -15.60
N TYR A 488 22.31 11.42 -15.77
CA TYR A 488 22.11 10.81 -17.07
C TYR A 488 20.91 11.45 -17.80
N LEU A 489 19.78 11.62 -17.13
CA LEU A 489 18.60 12.27 -17.70
C LEU A 489 18.91 13.67 -18.23
N MET A 490 19.60 14.49 -17.44
CA MET A 490 19.98 15.85 -17.85
C MET A 490 20.90 15.83 -19.08
N GLU A 491 21.91 14.94 -19.11
CA GLU A 491 22.78 14.77 -20.28
C GLU A 491 21.97 14.38 -21.53
N ARG A 492 21.03 13.44 -21.41
CA ARG A 492 20.18 13.00 -22.53
C ARG A 492 19.25 14.10 -23.03
N LEU A 493 18.67 14.91 -22.14
CA LEU A 493 17.85 16.07 -22.50
C LEU A 493 18.66 17.13 -23.25
N GLU A 494 19.91 17.36 -22.84
CA GLU A 494 20.83 18.28 -23.53
C GLU A 494 21.22 17.77 -24.91
N GLU A 495 21.55 16.48 -25.03
CA GLU A 495 21.89 15.82 -26.29
C GLU A 495 20.74 15.84 -27.29
N ALA A 496 19.51 15.65 -26.82
CA ALA A 496 18.30 15.76 -27.63
C ALA A 496 17.91 17.21 -27.97
N GLY A 497 18.53 18.20 -27.30
CA GLY A 497 18.26 19.62 -27.55
C GLY A 497 16.93 20.11 -26.99
N VAL A 498 16.35 19.40 -26.03
CA VAL A 498 15.06 19.74 -25.39
C VAL A 498 15.20 20.26 -23.96
N ALA A 499 16.40 20.21 -23.37
CA ALA A 499 16.66 20.62 -21.98
C ALA A 499 16.11 22.02 -21.62
N ASP A 500 16.27 23.03 -22.50
CA ASP A 500 15.77 24.41 -22.28
C ASP A 500 14.23 24.50 -22.22
N LYS A 501 13.53 23.43 -22.62
CA LYS A 501 12.07 23.31 -22.67
C LYS A 501 11.54 22.14 -21.85
N THR A 502 12.32 21.59 -20.94
CA THR A 502 11.89 20.50 -20.05
C THR A 502 11.92 20.95 -18.59
N VAL A 503 10.78 20.85 -17.93
CA VAL A 503 10.59 21.11 -16.50
C VAL A 503 10.76 19.80 -15.75
N ILE A 504 11.45 19.82 -14.60
CA ILE A 504 11.57 18.66 -13.72
C ILE A 504 10.94 18.98 -12.38
N VAL A 505 9.93 18.21 -12.00
CA VAL A 505 9.34 18.22 -10.67
C VAL A 505 9.73 16.96 -9.91
N LEU A 506 10.27 17.13 -8.71
CA LEU A 506 10.67 16.01 -7.85
C LEU A 506 10.27 16.28 -6.40
N THR A 507 9.64 15.30 -5.77
CA THR A 507 9.44 15.28 -4.32
C THR A 507 9.48 13.85 -3.79
N ASN A 508 9.45 13.69 -2.46
CA ASN A 508 9.42 12.39 -1.81
C ASN A 508 7.98 11.86 -1.63
N ASP A 509 7.87 10.54 -1.53
CA ASP A 509 6.66 9.85 -1.09
C ASP A 509 6.45 9.94 0.43
N HIS A 510 7.51 9.71 1.20
CA HIS A 510 7.54 9.77 2.67
C HIS A 510 8.94 10.06 3.20
N TYR A 511 9.09 10.33 4.49
CA TYR A 511 10.42 10.53 5.10
C TYR A 511 11.19 9.20 5.18
N PRO A 512 12.53 9.19 5.32
CA PRO A 512 13.31 7.95 5.36
C PRO A 512 13.13 7.20 6.70
N TYR A 513 11.98 6.55 6.89
CA TYR A 513 11.61 5.82 8.12
C TYR A 513 12.59 4.71 8.52
N GLY A 514 13.41 4.26 7.57
CA GLY A 514 14.49 3.32 7.78
C GLY A 514 15.67 3.85 8.61
N LEU A 515 15.77 5.18 8.78
CA LEU A 515 16.72 5.83 9.68
C LEU A 515 16.05 6.09 11.03
N THR A 516 16.76 5.78 12.12
CA THR A 516 16.36 6.25 13.45
C THR A 516 16.42 7.78 13.52
N ILE A 517 15.70 8.41 14.45
CA ILE A 517 15.74 9.88 14.60
C ILE A 517 17.16 10.41 14.85
N ASP A 518 17.98 9.67 15.59
CA ASP A 518 19.39 10.04 15.84
C ASP A 518 20.21 10.03 14.54
N GLN A 519 19.96 9.04 13.67
CA GLN A 519 20.61 8.93 12.36
C GLN A 519 20.09 9.97 11.37
N PHE A 520 18.79 10.28 11.41
CA PHE A 520 18.23 11.33 10.56
C PHE A 520 18.71 12.71 11.00
N SER A 521 18.84 12.94 12.31
CA SER A 521 19.48 14.13 12.89
C SER A 521 20.96 14.25 12.50
N GLU A 522 21.67 13.12 12.48
CA GLU A 522 23.05 13.05 11.98
C GLU A 522 23.12 13.47 10.50
N LEU A 523 22.23 12.97 9.64
CA LEU A 523 22.14 13.37 8.24
C LEU A 523 21.84 14.88 8.12
N ALA A 524 20.86 15.38 8.87
CA ALA A 524 20.43 16.78 8.86
C ALA A 524 21.48 17.74 9.47
N GLY A 525 22.43 17.23 10.27
CA GLY A 525 23.45 18.02 10.96
C GLY A 525 22.95 18.76 12.21
N HIS A 526 21.73 18.46 12.67
CA HIS A 526 21.10 19.01 13.88
C HIS A 526 20.04 18.03 14.42
N GLU A 527 19.62 18.21 15.67
CA GLU A 527 18.53 17.42 16.26
C GLU A 527 17.22 17.76 15.54
N VAL A 528 16.64 16.76 14.86
CA VAL A 528 15.38 16.88 14.11
C VAL A 528 14.21 16.65 15.05
N ASP A 529 13.23 17.55 15.02
CA ASP A 529 11.97 17.35 15.75
C ASP A 529 11.18 16.13 15.21
N GLU A 530 10.75 15.25 16.12
CA GLU A 530 10.01 14.02 15.84
C GLU A 530 8.53 14.28 15.48
N THR A 531 8.02 15.49 15.70
CA THR A 531 6.61 15.82 15.51
C THR A 531 6.33 16.29 14.08
N PHE A 532 7.01 17.35 13.66
CA PHE A 532 6.76 18.08 12.42
C PHE A 532 7.99 18.08 11.51
N GLU A 533 9.17 18.42 12.05
CA GLU A 533 10.37 18.64 11.22
C GLU A 533 10.81 17.40 10.46
N LYS A 534 10.60 16.19 11.01
CA LYS A 534 10.92 14.95 10.32
C LYS A 534 10.25 14.80 8.94
N PHE A 535 9.12 15.48 8.73
CA PHE A 535 8.38 15.49 7.47
C PHE A 535 8.85 16.60 6.51
N ARG A 536 9.66 17.56 6.97
CA ARG A 536 10.13 18.68 6.15
C ARG A 536 11.06 18.17 5.05
N ASN A 537 10.73 18.51 3.81
CA ASN A 537 11.47 18.06 2.63
C ASN A 537 11.57 19.17 1.57
N SER A 538 11.75 18.81 0.30
CA SER A 538 11.79 19.73 -0.82
C SER A 538 10.80 19.32 -1.90
N PHE A 539 9.93 20.24 -2.29
CA PHE A 539 9.27 20.24 -3.59
C PHE A 539 10.24 20.90 -4.57
N ILE A 540 10.97 20.11 -5.34
CA ILE A 540 11.86 20.62 -6.39
C ILE A 540 11.00 20.89 -7.62
N CYS A 541 10.95 22.14 -8.09
CA CYS A 541 10.38 22.53 -9.37
C CYS A 541 11.45 23.25 -10.20
N TYR A 542 12.27 22.46 -10.87
CA TYR A 542 13.34 22.95 -11.71
C TYR A 542 12.78 23.46 -13.04
N ILE A 543 13.03 24.74 -13.32
CA ILE A 543 12.65 25.40 -14.56
C ILE A 543 13.91 25.97 -15.20
N PRO A 544 14.29 25.53 -16.42
CA PRO A 544 15.54 25.95 -17.05
C PRO A 544 15.51 27.44 -17.43
N GLY A 545 16.61 28.13 -17.13
CA GLY A 545 16.87 29.49 -17.63
C GLY A 545 16.10 30.64 -16.96
N ILE A 546 15.36 30.38 -15.87
CA ILE A 546 14.76 31.44 -15.05
C ILE A 546 15.63 31.78 -13.83
N GLU A 547 15.54 33.02 -13.36
CA GLU A 547 16.11 33.38 -12.06
C GLU A 547 15.36 32.62 -10.95
N PRO A 548 16.06 32.04 -9.96
CA PRO A 548 15.41 31.31 -8.89
C PRO A 548 14.41 32.19 -8.13
N GLN A 549 13.20 31.68 -7.92
CA GLN A 549 12.14 32.37 -7.18
C GLN A 549 11.83 31.60 -5.90
N VAL A 550 11.97 32.26 -4.75
CA VAL A 550 11.70 31.68 -3.44
C VAL A 550 10.23 31.82 -3.12
N ILE A 551 9.60 30.71 -2.76
CA ILE A 551 8.23 30.62 -2.27
C ILE A 551 8.25 30.15 -0.81
N ASP A 552 7.75 31.00 0.07
CA ASP A 552 7.75 30.79 1.52
C ASP A 552 6.42 30.30 2.08
N THR A 553 5.38 30.18 1.26
CA THR A 553 4.09 29.56 1.63
C THR A 553 4.31 28.14 2.14
N TYR A 554 3.71 27.81 3.29
CA TYR A 554 3.72 26.46 3.83
C TYR A 554 2.81 25.55 2.99
N CYS A 555 3.35 24.41 2.56
CA CYS A 555 2.64 23.48 1.69
C CYS A 555 3.04 22.02 1.94
N SER A 556 2.25 21.11 1.38
CA SER A 556 2.45 19.68 1.50
C SER A 556 2.24 18.96 0.17
N THR A 557 2.44 17.64 0.15
CA THR A 557 2.33 16.80 -1.06
C THR A 557 1.04 17.03 -1.85
N VAL A 558 -0.08 17.29 -1.17
CA VAL A 558 -1.39 17.45 -1.81
C VAL A 558 -1.47 18.66 -2.74
N ASP A 559 -0.63 19.68 -2.47
CA ASP A 559 -0.65 20.96 -3.19
C ASP A 559 0.18 20.92 -4.49
N VAL A 560 0.93 19.84 -4.72
CA VAL A 560 1.82 19.73 -5.89
C VAL A 560 1.05 19.66 -7.20
N LEU A 561 0.05 18.78 -7.30
CA LEU A 561 -0.76 18.62 -8.51
C LEU A 561 -1.42 19.95 -8.96
N PRO A 562 -2.23 20.64 -8.13
CA PRO A 562 -2.88 21.88 -8.55
C PRO A 562 -1.89 22.99 -8.90
N THR A 563 -0.71 23.03 -8.26
CA THR A 563 0.35 23.97 -8.62
C THR A 563 0.88 23.69 -10.04
N ILE A 564 1.11 22.42 -10.40
CA ILE A 564 1.54 22.02 -11.75
C ILE A 564 0.44 22.33 -12.78
N LEU A 565 -0.82 21.97 -12.49
CA LEU A 565 -1.96 22.26 -13.37
C LEU A 565 -2.03 23.76 -13.68
N ASN A 566 -1.89 24.62 -12.67
CA ASN A 566 -1.86 26.07 -12.85
C ASN A 566 -0.65 26.54 -13.68
N LEU A 567 0.57 26.09 -13.34
CA LEU A 567 1.80 26.48 -14.06
C LEU A 567 1.76 26.18 -15.56
N PHE A 568 1.17 25.03 -15.93
CA PHE A 568 1.02 24.63 -17.33
C PHE A 568 -0.23 25.20 -18.00
N GLY A 569 -1.14 25.83 -17.24
CA GLY A 569 -2.39 26.37 -17.76
C GLY A 569 -3.39 25.27 -18.16
N LEU A 570 -3.29 24.08 -17.56
CA LEU A 570 -4.18 22.96 -17.81
C LEU A 570 -5.58 23.25 -17.22
N PRO A 571 -6.67 22.78 -17.86
CA PRO A 571 -8.02 23.00 -17.37
C PRO A 571 -8.30 22.18 -16.10
N TYR A 572 -8.63 22.82 -14.99
CA TYR A 572 -9.04 22.14 -13.77
C TYR A 572 -9.98 23.00 -12.93
N ASP A 573 -10.77 22.36 -12.06
CA ASP A 573 -11.53 23.06 -11.03
C ASP A 573 -10.85 22.91 -9.68
N SER A 574 -10.29 24.02 -9.20
CA SER A 574 -9.54 24.07 -7.93
C SER A 574 -10.37 23.71 -6.70
N ARG A 575 -11.71 23.70 -6.78
CA ARG A 575 -12.59 23.32 -5.68
C ARG A 575 -12.69 21.80 -5.53
N LEU A 576 -12.47 21.06 -6.62
CA LEU A 576 -12.60 19.60 -6.67
C LEU A 576 -11.35 18.85 -6.17
N LEU A 577 -10.30 19.57 -5.78
CA LEU A 577 -9.07 19.02 -5.24
C LEU A 577 -8.91 19.41 -3.77
N ALA A 578 -8.31 18.53 -2.97
CA ALA A 578 -8.00 18.86 -1.59
C ALA A 578 -6.87 19.90 -1.51
N GLY A 579 -5.83 19.73 -2.33
CA GLY A 579 -4.72 20.67 -2.41
C GLY A 579 -5.08 21.95 -3.16
N ARG A 580 -4.27 22.99 -2.96
CA ARG A 580 -4.42 24.27 -3.66
C ARG A 580 -3.15 24.62 -4.42
N ASP A 581 -3.27 25.41 -5.49
CA ASP A 581 -2.11 26.05 -6.11
C ASP A 581 -1.43 26.93 -5.07
N ILE A 582 -0.20 26.61 -4.68
CA ILE A 582 0.51 27.31 -3.61
C ILE A 582 0.90 28.73 -4.01
N LEU A 583 0.97 29.01 -5.31
CA LEU A 583 1.32 30.31 -5.89
C LEU A 583 0.12 31.28 -5.84
N SER A 584 -1.06 30.76 -5.50
CA SER A 584 -2.29 31.53 -5.35
C SER A 584 -2.35 32.22 -3.97
N PRO A 585 -2.90 33.44 -3.88
CA PRO A 585 -3.20 34.06 -2.60
C PRO A 585 -4.28 33.32 -1.78
N GLN A 586 -5.03 32.41 -2.41
CA GLN A 586 -6.00 31.54 -1.74
C GLN A 586 -5.38 30.22 -1.22
N ALA A 587 -4.07 30.02 -1.35
CA ALA A 587 -3.39 28.89 -0.71
C ALA A 587 -3.64 28.92 0.81
N TYR A 588 -3.80 27.75 1.43
CA TYR A 588 -4.11 27.67 2.87
C TYR A 588 -2.95 28.11 3.78
N ASP A 589 -1.73 28.22 3.23
CA ASP A 589 -0.49 28.54 3.95
C ASP A 589 -0.34 27.69 5.22
N MET A 590 -0.40 26.38 5.01
CA MET A 590 -0.19 25.36 6.03
C MET A 590 0.25 24.05 5.38
N ALA A 591 1.18 23.36 6.03
CA ALA A 591 1.58 22.03 5.63
C ALA A 591 0.83 20.99 6.47
N VAL A 592 0.07 20.11 5.83
CA VAL A 592 -0.78 19.13 6.50
C VAL A 592 -0.14 17.74 6.43
N LEU A 593 -0.19 17.01 7.54
CA LEU A 593 0.37 15.67 7.68
C LEU A 593 -0.72 14.59 7.64
N SER A 594 -0.32 13.33 7.44
CA SER A 594 -1.23 12.19 7.28
C SER A 594 -2.15 11.92 8.46
N ASP A 595 -1.76 12.35 9.66
CA ASP A 595 -2.53 12.24 10.89
C ASP A 595 -3.45 13.45 11.15
N GLN A 596 -3.54 14.36 10.17
CA GLN A 596 -4.25 15.63 10.22
C GLN A 596 -3.63 16.69 11.14
N SER A 597 -2.41 16.45 11.64
CA SER A 597 -1.57 17.51 12.21
C SER A 597 -1.19 18.52 11.12
N PHE A 598 -0.88 19.76 11.50
CA PHE A 598 -0.45 20.76 10.53
C PHE A 598 0.56 21.75 11.09
N VAL A 599 1.32 22.37 10.18
CA VAL A 599 2.40 23.32 10.47
C VAL A 599 2.14 24.63 9.73
N THR A 600 2.32 25.75 10.41
CA THR A 600 2.32 27.10 9.84
C THR A 600 3.64 27.80 10.16
N ALA A 601 3.83 29.02 9.67
CA ALA A 601 4.98 29.84 10.02
C ALA A 601 5.09 30.12 11.54
N ASP A 602 3.96 30.26 12.23
CA ASP A 602 3.93 30.72 13.63
C ASP A 602 3.77 29.60 14.65
N TYR A 603 3.07 28.51 14.28
CA TYR A 603 2.78 27.41 15.19
C TYR A 603 2.48 26.08 14.45
N GLY A 604 2.63 24.97 15.17
CA GLY A 604 2.18 23.64 14.77
C GLY A 604 1.03 23.14 15.65
N PHE A 605 0.11 22.35 15.08
CA PHE A 605 -0.96 21.66 15.79
C PHE A 605 -0.79 20.15 15.64
N ASN A 606 -0.79 19.44 16.77
CA ASN A 606 -0.66 18.00 16.82
C ASN A 606 -2.05 17.36 17.02
N ALA A 607 -2.59 16.74 15.98
CA ALA A 607 -3.93 16.13 16.00
C ALA A 607 -4.05 14.94 16.97
N ALA A 608 -2.95 14.21 17.20
CA ALA A 608 -2.94 13.08 18.12
C ALA A 608 -3.12 13.51 19.59
N THR A 609 -2.55 14.65 19.99
CA THR A 609 -2.59 15.19 21.36
C THR A 609 -3.64 16.29 21.56
N GLY A 610 -3.99 17.00 20.49
CA GLY A 610 -4.77 18.24 20.52
C GLY A 610 -3.96 19.46 20.99
N ASP A 611 -2.64 19.33 21.13
CA ASP A 611 -1.77 20.39 21.62
C ASP A 611 -1.25 21.26 20.46
N THR A 612 -0.85 22.48 20.81
CA THR A 612 -0.23 23.43 19.89
C THR A 612 1.17 23.81 20.36
N GLU A 613 2.09 23.95 19.43
CA GLU A 613 3.46 24.39 19.66
C GLU A 613 3.69 25.71 18.94
N VAL A 614 4.06 26.76 19.67
CA VAL A 614 4.31 28.10 19.12
C VAL A 614 5.79 28.25 18.81
N PHE A 615 6.11 28.52 17.54
CA PHE A 615 7.47 28.74 17.05
C PHE A 615 7.88 30.23 17.11
N THR A 616 6.92 31.13 16.91
CA THR A 616 7.17 32.59 16.93
C THR A 616 7.03 33.17 18.33
N GLU A 617 8.12 33.74 18.87
CA GLU A 617 8.12 34.34 20.22
C GLU A 617 7.05 35.44 20.35
N GLY A 618 6.12 35.26 21.29
CA GLY A 618 5.04 36.21 21.58
C GLY A 618 3.82 36.10 20.68
N TYR A 619 3.74 35.09 19.80
CA TYR A 619 2.53 34.77 19.06
C TYR A 619 1.45 34.19 19.99
N GLU A 620 0.22 34.64 19.84
CA GLU A 620 -0.95 34.12 20.54
C GLU A 620 -1.86 33.43 19.52
N ILE A 621 -2.25 32.19 19.83
CA ILE A 621 -3.09 31.39 18.94
C ILE A 621 -4.51 31.97 18.91
N ASP A 622 -4.99 32.29 17.70
CA ASP A 622 -6.39 32.60 17.48
C ASP A 622 -7.20 31.30 17.42
N GLU A 623 -7.95 31.01 18.49
CA GLU A 623 -8.81 29.83 18.61
C GLU A 623 -9.83 29.72 17.47
N ALA A 624 -10.28 30.83 16.88
CA ALA A 624 -11.21 30.82 15.77
C ALA A 624 -10.53 30.39 14.46
N ASP A 625 -9.30 30.87 14.22
CA ASP A 625 -8.51 30.44 13.05
C ASP A 625 -8.04 28.98 13.19
N LEU A 626 -7.62 28.58 14.39
CA LEU A 626 -7.28 27.19 14.70
C LEU A 626 -8.45 26.26 14.38
N LEU A 627 -9.65 26.57 14.89
CA LEU A 627 -10.85 25.79 14.60
C LEU A 627 -11.17 25.76 13.11
N ARG A 628 -11.06 26.90 12.41
CA ARG A 628 -11.27 26.98 10.96
C ARG A 628 -10.31 26.05 10.20
N ARG A 629 -9.01 26.09 10.50
CA ARG A 629 -7.99 25.22 9.87
C ARG A 629 -8.27 23.74 10.15
N GLN A 630 -8.62 23.41 11.40
CA GLN A 630 -9.03 22.05 11.78
C GLN A 630 -10.22 21.56 10.96
N THR A 631 -11.24 22.39 10.77
CA THR A 631 -12.41 22.05 9.95
C THR A 631 -12.06 21.90 8.47
N VAL A 632 -11.24 22.79 7.90
CA VAL A 632 -10.75 22.65 6.52
C VAL A 632 -10.05 21.31 6.32
N ILE A 633 -9.13 20.94 7.20
CA ILE A 633 -8.37 19.68 7.10
C ILE A 633 -9.33 18.47 7.20
N GLN A 634 -10.27 18.48 8.14
CA GLN A 634 -11.25 17.40 8.25
C GLN A 634 -12.10 17.24 6.99
N ASN A 635 -12.54 18.36 6.40
CA ASN A 635 -13.26 18.34 5.14
C ASN A 635 -12.40 17.83 3.99
N GLN A 636 -11.13 18.25 3.88
CA GLN A 636 -10.22 17.77 2.84
C GLN A 636 -10.08 16.24 2.89
N PHE A 637 -9.83 15.66 4.08
CA PHE A 637 -9.71 14.21 4.23
C PHE A 637 -11.04 13.49 3.95
N GLN A 638 -12.17 14.01 4.43
CA GLN A 638 -13.47 13.39 4.20
C GLN A 638 -13.90 13.50 2.73
N ALA A 639 -13.71 14.66 2.10
CA ALA A 639 -14.04 14.87 0.70
C ALA A 639 -13.15 14.00 -0.22
N SER A 640 -11.85 13.90 0.04
CA SER A 640 -10.97 12.99 -0.72
C SER A 640 -11.41 11.52 -0.59
N LEU A 641 -11.83 11.10 0.61
CA LEU A 641 -12.36 9.76 0.84
C LEU A 641 -13.63 9.50 0.03
N ASP A 642 -14.56 10.45 0.02
CA ASP A 642 -15.83 10.29 -0.70
C ASP A 642 -15.65 10.44 -2.22
N ILE A 643 -14.72 11.28 -2.69
CA ILE A 643 -14.31 11.33 -4.11
C ILE A 643 -13.85 9.94 -4.58
N LEU A 644 -12.97 9.30 -3.80
CA LEU A 644 -12.46 7.97 -4.10
C LEU A 644 -13.57 6.92 -4.08
N ASN A 645 -14.36 6.87 -3.01
CA ASN A 645 -15.32 5.78 -2.81
C ASN A 645 -16.59 5.90 -3.65
N GLN A 646 -16.93 7.09 -4.14
CA GLN A 646 -18.14 7.34 -4.94
C GLN A 646 -17.85 7.58 -6.42
N ASP A 647 -16.58 7.52 -6.84
CA ASP A 647 -16.15 7.90 -8.19
C ASP A 647 -16.71 9.27 -8.60
N TYR A 648 -16.53 10.27 -7.71
CA TYR A 648 -17.22 11.56 -7.82
C TYR A 648 -16.97 12.27 -9.15
N TYR A 649 -15.78 12.12 -9.73
CA TYR A 649 -15.48 12.76 -11.02
C TYR A 649 -16.31 12.17 -12.17
N ALA A 650 -16.68 10.89 -12.15
CA ALA A 650 -17.62 10.35 -13.13
C ALA A 650 -19.02 10.95 -12.99
N HIS A 651 -19.44 11.27 -11.75
CA HIS A 651 -20.68 12.01 -11.48
C HIS A 651 -20.61 13.46 -11.95
N ALA A 652 -19.49 14.16 -11.69
CA ALA A 652 -19.31 15.55 -12.09
C ALA A 652 -19.13 15.72 -13.62
N PHE A 653 -18.57 14.72 -14.31
CA PHE A 653 -18.22 14.75 -15.72
C PHE A 653 -18.73 13.50 -16.48
N PRO A 654 -20.05 13.27 -16.57
CA PRO A 654 -20.60 12.03 -17.12
C PRO A 654 -20.21 11.79 -18.59
N ASP A 655 -20.19 12.83 -19.42
CA ASP A 655 -19.80 12.72 -20.83
C ASP A 655 -18.31 12.35 -20.98
N GLY A 656 -17.44 12.88 -20.11
CA GLY A 656 -16.01 12.57 -20.09
C GLY A 656 -15.73 11.14 -19.65
N ALA A 657 -16.46 10.67 -18.64
CA ALA A 657 -16.38 9.29 -18.16
C ALA A 657 -16.84 8.29 -19.23
N GLU A 658 -17.94 8.58 -19.94
CA GLU A 658 -18.39 7.74 -21.06
C GLU A 658 -17.37 7.68 -22.19
N ALA A 659 -16.72 8.81 -22.53
CA ALA A 659 -15.70 8.88 -23.57
C ALA A 659 -14.45 8.05 -23.20
N ALA A 660 -13.93 8.20 -21.98
CA ALA A 660 -12.78 7.42 -21.50
C ALA A 660 -13.03 5.91 -21.60
N GLN A 661 -14.20 5.44 -21.15
CA GLN A 661 -14.59 4.03 -21.26
C GLN A 661 -14.70 3.52 -22.71
N THR A 662 -14.93 4.40 -23.68
CA THR A 662 -14.97 4.03 -25.11
C THR A 662 -13.57 3.96 -25.72
N GLU A 663 -12.67 4.87 -25.35
CA GLU A 663 -11.27 4.87 -25.81
C GLU A 663 -10.51 3.65 -25.30
N ASP A 664 -10.68 3.27 -24.04
CA ASP A 664 -10.03 2.07 -23.46
C ASP A 664 -10.45 0.78 -24.19
N LYS A 665 -11.71 0.71 -24.65
CA LYS A 665 -12.24 -0.40 -25.46
C LYS A 665 -11.68 -0.43 -26.87
N GLU A 666 -11.37 0.73 -27.45
CA GLU A 666 -10.79 0.83 -28.80
C GLU A 666 -9.27 0.61 -28.80
N GLN A 667 -8.57 0.94 -27.71
CA GLN A 667 -7.13 0.72 -27.54
C GLN A 667 -6.76 -0.70 -27.08
N GLY A 668 -7.75 -1.59 -26.89
CA GLY A 668 -7.51 -3.00 -26.57
C GLY A 668 -7.18 -3.28 -25.11
N GLN A 669 -7.37 -2.33 -24.21
CA GLN A 669 -7.42 -2.58 -22.76
C GLN A 669 -8.76 -3.22 -22.41
N VAL A 670 -8.88 -4.52 -22.71
CA VAL A 670 -10.05 -5.30 -22.29
C VAL A 670 -9.85 -5.69 -20.83
N SER A 671 -10.38 -4.90 -19.91
CA SER A 671 -10.71 -5.38 -18.57
C SER A 671 -11.80 -6.44 -18.74
N VAL A 672 -11.41 -7.71 -18.84
CA VAL A 672 -12.37 -8.81 -18.82
C VAL A 672 -12.96 -8.83 -17.42
N GLU A 673 -14.23 -8.43 -17.29
CA GLU A 673 -14.96 -8.53 -16.03
C GLU A 673 -14.98 -10.01 -15.60
N VAL A 674 -14.24 -10.34 -14.55
CA VAL A 674 -14.06 -11.72 -14.09
C VAL A 674 -15.24 -12.08 -13.17
N PRO A 675 -16.12 -13.02 -13.54
CA PRO A 675 -17.36 -13.27 -12.78
C PRO A 675 -17.14 -14.07 -11.47
N PHE A 676 -15.89 -14.26 -11.05
CA PHE A 676 -15.52 -15.21 -10.00
C PHE A 676 -15.39 -14.55 -8.63
N THR A 677 -16.28 -14.96 -7.73
CA THR A 677 -16.40 -14.44 -6.36
C THR A 677 -15.45 -15.08 -5.34
N ASP A 678 -14.72 -16.12 -5.76
CA ASP A 678 -13.87 -16.91 -4.87
C ASP A 678 -12.37 -16.57 -4.97
N ILE A 679 -12.03 -15.53 -5.73
CA ILE A 679 -10.67 -15.00 -5.84
C ILE A 679 -10.51 -13.94 -4.74
N PRO A 680 -9.55 -14.10 -3.81
CA PRO A 680 -9.29 -13.09 -2.78
C PRO A 680 -8.86 -11.76 -3.39
N GLU A 681 -9.29 -10.67 -2.78
CA GLU A 681 -8.90 -9.30 -3.13
C GLU A 681 -7.36 -9.12 -3.01
N GLY A 682 -6.76 -8.37 -3.95
CA GLY A 682 -5.31 -8.23 -4.06
C GLY A 682 -4.57 -9.42 -4.70
N LYS A 683 -5.29 -10.36 -5.34
CA LYS A 683 -4.69 -11.40 -6.19
C LYS A 683 -4.84 -11.01 -7.66
N SER A 684 -3.74 -11.09 -8.42
CA SER A 684 -3.77 -10.82 -9.87
C SER A 684 -4.81 -11.71 -10.54
N LEU A 685 -5.66 -11.06 -11.35
CA LEU A 685 -6.68 -11.69 -12.16
C LEU A 685 -6.14 -12.16 -13.51
N ASP A 686 -4.97 -11.69 -13.95
CA ASP A 686 -4.41 -11.95 -15.28
C ASP A 686 -4.29 -13.44 -15.63
N PRO A 687 -3.78 -14.33 -14.74
CA PRO A 687 -3.71 -15.75 -15.06
C PRO A 687 -5.08 -16.37 -15.28
N ILE A 688 -6.09 -15.86 -14.59
CA ILE A 688 -7.47 -16.33 -14.67
C ILE A 688 -8.12 -15.76 -15.92
N THR A 689 -8.07 -14.45 -16.10
CA THR A 689 -8.56 -13.73 -17.28
C THR A 689 -7.98 -14.32 -18.56
N TYR A 690 -6.68 -14.56 -18.61
CA TYR A 690 -6.01 -15.14 -19.75
C TYR A 690 -6.50 -16.56 -20.04
N LEU A 691 -6.42 -17.48 -19.06
CA LEU A 691 -6.73 -18.89 -19.31
C LEU A 691 -8.23 -19.14 -19.48
N TRP A 692 -9.08 -18.50 -18.67
CA TRP A 692 -10.53 -18.64 -18.79
C TRP A 692 -11.06 -17.88 -20.01
N GLY A 693 -10.63 -16.62 -20.21
CA GLY A 693 -11.07 -15.78 -21.32
C GLY A 693 -10.75 -16.37 -22.69
N ASN A 694 -9.62 -17.08 -22.81
CA ASN A 694 -9.24 -17.80 -24.04
C ASN A 694 -9.76 -19.25 -24.09
N GLY A 695 -10.54 -19.70 -23.09
CA GLY A 695 -11.12 -21.05 -23.05
C GLY A 695 -10.12 -22.18 -22.76
N TYR A 696 -8.91 -21.86 -22.29
CA TYR A 696 -7.87 -22.82 -21.92
C TYR A 696 -8.16 -23.51 -20.58
N MET A 697 -8.90 -22.87 -19.68
CA MET A 697 -9.27 -23.45 -18.39
C MET A 697 -10.74 -23.17 -18.04
N ASP A 698 -11.50 -24.24 -17.79
CA ASP A 698 -12.92 -24.12 -17.40
C ASP A 698 -13.04 -23.74 -15.92
N PRO A 699 -13.94 -22.84 -15.50
CA PRO A 699 -14.18 -22.58 -14.09
C PRO A 699 -14.92 -23.74 -13.42
N ILE A 700 -14.94 -23.79 -12.08
CA ILE A 700 -15.70 -24.84 -11.36
C ILE A 700 -17.20 -24.56 -11.32
N SER A 701 -17.61 -23.30 -11.45
CA SER A 701 -19.00 -22.86 -11.64
C SER A 701 -19.06 -21.48 -12.29
N GLU A 702 -20.27 -21.03 -12.66
CA GLU A 702 -20.49 -19.69 -13.25
C GLU A 702 -19.88 -18.54 -12.43
N THR A 703 -19.86 -18.65 -11.10
CA THR A 703 -19.36 -17.61 -10.20
C THR A 703 -18.12 -18.00 -9.41
N LYS A 704 -17.46 -19.12 -9.75
CA LYS A 704 -16.25 -19.57 -9.04
C LYS A 704 -15.22 -20.19 -9.98
N PHE A 705 -14.00 -19.69 -9.91
CA PHE A 705 -12.85 -20.26 -10.64
C PHE A 705 -12.30 -21.52 -9.94
N GLY A 706 -12.40 -21.56 -8.60
CA GLY A 706 -11.83 -22.58 -7.74
C GLY A 706 -10.45 -22.18 -7.22
N TYR A 707 -10.27 -20.93 -6.78
CA TYR A 707 -8.98 -20.32 -6.43
C TYR A 707 -8.06 -21.23 -5.59
N ASP A 708 -8.53 -21.70 -4.43
CA ASP A 708 -7.78 -22.59 -3.51
C ASP A 708 -8.06 -24.08 -3.71
N VAL A 709 -8.84 -24.45 -4.74
CA VAL A 709 -9.17 -25.85 -5.00
C VAL A 709 -7.92 -26.54 -5.55
N LYS A 710 -7.51 -27.65 -4.91
CA LYS A 710 -6.41 -28.48 -5.41
C LYS A 710 -6.74 -29.03 -6.81
N THR A 711 -5.76 -28.94 -7.69
CA THR A 711 -5.92 -29.32 -9.10
C THR A 711 -5.29 -30.69 -9.39
N THR A 712 -5.48 -31.19 -10.60
CA THR A 712 -5.03 -32.52 -11.02
C THR A 712 -4.01 -32.45 -12.14
N TYR A 713 -3.15 -33.47 -12.22
CA TYR A 713 -2.14 -33.56 -13.27
C TYR A 713 -2.76 -33.54 -14.68
N VAL A 714 -3.92 -34.18 -14.85
CA VAL A 714 -4.63 -34.19 -16.15
C VAL A 714 -5.21 -32.82 -16.52
N GLU A 715 -5.43 -31.94 -15.55
CA GLU A 715 -5.91 -30.58 -15.79
C GLU A 715 -4.80 -29.69 -16.35
N LEU A 716 -3.57 -29.80 -15.84
CA LEU A 716 -2.40 -29.18 -16.50
C LEU A 716 -2.26 -29.64 -17.96
N LEU A 717 -2.40 -30.95 -18.21
CA LEU A 717 -2.32 -31.47 -19.57
C LEU A 717 -3.45 -30.95 -20.47
N ASP A 718 -4.67 -30.81 -19.93
CA ASP A 718 -5.81 -30.22 -20.66
C ASP A 718 -5.55 -28.77 -21.03
N VAL A 719 -5.04 -27.95 -20.09
CA VAL A 719 -4.71 -26.54 -20.35
C VAL A 719 -3.66 -26.42 -21.45
N LEU A 720 -2.53 -27.14 -21.34
CA LEU A 720 -1.48 -27.12 -22.36
C LEU A 720 -1.97 -27.64 -23.72
N TYR A 721 -2.80 -28.69 -23.73
CA TYR A 721 -3.41 -29.22 -24.94
C TYR A 721 -4.31 -28.20 -25.65
N ARG A 722 -5.11 -27.44 -24.88
CA ARG A 722 -5.97 -26.37 -25.42
C ARG A 722 -5.15 -25.19 -25.94
N MET A 723 -4.11 -24.79 -25.22
CA MET A 723 -3.17 -23.76 -25.69
C MET A 723 -2.46 -24.17 -27.00
N ALA A 724 -2.16 -25.47 -27.17
CA ALA A 724 -1.61 -26.02 -28.40
C ALA A 724 -2.65 -26.13 -29.56
N GLY A 725 -3.85 -25.58 -29.40
CA GLY A 725 -4.90 -25.58 -30.42
C GLY A 725 -5.75 -26.85 -30.45
N SER A 726 -5.72 -27.67 -29.39
CA SER A 726 -6.47 -28.93 -29.28
C SER A 726 -6.32 -29.87 -30.49
N PRO A 727 -5.09 -30.29 -30.85
CA PRO A 727 -4.84 -31.09 -32.04
C PRO A 727 -5.67 -32.40 -32.03
N ASN A 728 -6.22 -32.76 -33.19
CA ASN A 728 -7.06 -33.95 -33.33
C ASN A 728 -6.24 -35.23 -33.10
N MET A 729 -6.62 -35.99 -32.07
CA MET A 729 -6.04 -37.31 -31.78
C MET A 729 -6.91 -38.41 -32.41
N ASP A 730 -6.30 -39.54 -32.79
CA ASP A 730 -7.06 -40.70 -33.24
C ASP A 730 -7.99 -41.21 -32.11
N ASN A 731 -9.28 -41.31 -32.42
CA ASN A 731 -10.34 -41.74 -31.51
C ASN A 731 -10.37 -43.26 -31.28
N THR A 732 -9.45 -44.03 -31.87
CA THR A 732 -9.26 -45.42 -31.50
C THR A 732 -8.82 -45.53 -30.02
N TRP A 733 -9.52 -46.36 -29.25
CA TRP A 733 -9.13 -46.63 -27.87
C TRP A 733 -7.86 -47.48 -27.90
N VAL A 734 -6.77 -46.93 -27.37
CA VAL A 734 -5.52 -47.65 -27.15
C VAL A 734 -5.43 -47.90 -25.64
N ASP A 735 -5.18 -49.15 -25.24
CA ASP A 735 -4.86 -49.47 -23.86
C ASP A 735 -3.52 -48.81 -23.50
N MET A 736 -3.60 -47.69 -22.79
CA MET A 736 -2.44 -46.93 -22.36
C MET A 736 -1.81 -47.49 -21.06
N GLY A 737 -2.27 -48.65 -20.57
CA GLY A 737 -1.69 -49.35 -19.41
C GLY A 737 -2.04 -48.75 -18.05
N SER A 738 -2.92 -47.74 -17.97
CA SER A 738 -3.37 -47.12 -16.71
C SER A 738 -4.18 -48.09 -15.83
N VAL A 739 -3.87 -48.17 -14.52
CA VAL A 739 -4.61 -49.01 -13.56
C VAL A 739 -6.08 -48.54 -13.38
N ARG A 740 -6.39 -47.29 -13.74
CA ARG A 740 -7.76 -46.76 -13.88
C ARG A 740 -7.88 -46.02 -15.22
N PRO A 741 -8.75 -46.45 -16.15
CA PRO A 741 -8.81 -45.84 -17.48
C PRO A 741 -9.25 -44.38 -17.41
N ILE A 742 -8.42 -43.50 -17.99
CA ILE A 742 -8.78 -42.10 -18.25
C ILE A 742 -9.79 -42.12 -19.40
N THR A 743 -10.98 -41.57 -19.16
CA THR A 743 -12.10 -41.55 -20.12
C THR A 743 -12.70 -40.16 -20.19
N GLY A 744 -13.49 -39.88 -21.23
CA GLY A 744 -14.15 -38.58 -21.40
C GLY A 744 -13.20 -37.47 -21.83
N LYS A 745 -13.40 -36.25 -21.31
CA LYS A 745 -12.76 -35.02 -21.83
C LYS A 745 -11.22 -35.03 -21.79
N TYR A 746 -10.60 -35.73 -20.84
CA TYR A 746 -9.15 -35.78 -20.68
C TYR A 746 -8.43 -36.84 -21.54
N LEU A 747 -9.15 -37.65 -22.32
CA LEU A 747 -8.51 -38.72 -23.09
C LEU A 747 -7.56 -38.17 -24.17
N ASN A 748 -7.97 -37.11 -24.86
CA ASN A 748 -7.19 -36.55 -25.96
C ASN A 748 -5.95 -35.80 -25.47
N CYS A 749 -6.07 -34.99 -24.41
CA CYS A 749 -4.91 -34.27 -23.87
C CYS A 749 -3.84 -35.23 -23.32
N VAL A 750 -4.24 -36.34 -22.68
CA VAL A 750 -3.29 -37.34 -22.19
C VAL A 750 -2.60 -38.09 -23.32
N LYS A 751 -3.33 -38.46 -24.38
CA LYS A 751 -2.74 -39.06 -25.59
C LYS A 751 -1.75 -38.11 -26.25
N TRP A 752 -2.16 -36.86 -26.43
CA TRP A 752 -1.31 -35.82 -27.02
C TRP A 752 -0.03 -35.62 -26.21
N ALA A 753 -0.14 -35.51 -24.89
CA ALA A 753 1.01 -35.37 -24.01
C ALA A 753 1.92 -36.60 -24.02
N ALA A 754 1.36 -37.81 -24.11
CA ALA A 754 2.13 -39.05 -24.24
C ALA A 754 2.87 -39.13 -25.58
N ASP A 755 2.22 -38.77 -26.69
CA ASP A 755 2.78 -38.78 -28.03
C ASP A 755 3.90 -37.73 -28.19
N LEU A 756 3.75 -36.57 -27.54
CA LEU A 756 4.82 -35.56 -27.45
C LEU A 756 5.93 -35.92 -26.47
N GLY A 757 5.73 -36.92 -25.61
CA GLY A 757 6.71 -37.31 -24.59
C GLY A 757 6.85 -36.29 -23.46
N ILE A 758 5.82 -35.50 -23.14
CA ILE A 758 5.89 -34.42 -22.12
C ILE A 758 5.42 -34.85 -20.73
N LEU A 759 5.02 -36.11 -20.55
CA LEU A 759 4.58 -36.62 -19.26
C LEU A 759 5.72 -36.68 -18.23
N SER A 760 5.52 -36.08 -17.06
CA SER A 760 6.42 -36.20 -15.89
C SER A 760 6.21 -37.50 -15.11
N ARG A 761 5.07 -38.17 -15.32
CA ARG A 761 4.68 -39.40 -14.62
C ARG A 761 4.39 -40.55 -15.58
N PRO A 762 4.68 -41.81 -15.19
CA PRO A 762 4.31 -42.97 -15.99
C PRO A 762 2.79 -43.04 -16.20
N ILE A 763 2.37 -43.23 -17.44
CA ILE A 763 0.97 -43.28 -17.85
C ILE A 763 0.17 -44.37 -17.11
N GLN A 764 0.83 -45.44 -16.66
CA GLN A 764 0.22 -46.54 -15.91
C GLN A 764 -0.33 -46.10 -14.54
N GLY A 765 0.27 -45.07 -13.94
CA GLY A 765 -0.11 -44.52 -12.64
C GLY A 765 -1.12 -43.37 -12.71
N LEU A 766 -1.46 -42.89 -13.92
CA LEU A 766 -2.32 -41.73 -14.08
C LEU A 766 -3.81 -42.09 -13.95
N SER A 767 -4.53 -41.16 -13.34
CA SER A 767 -5.99 -41.12 -13.23
C SER A 767 -6.47 -39.68 -13.26
N SER A 768 -7.77 -39.46 -13.47
CA SER A 768 -8.40 -38.13 -13.42
C SER A 768 -8.34 -37.44 -12.05
N TYR A 769 -7.86 -38.12 -11.01
CA TYR A 769 -7.76 -37.61 -9.64
C TYR A 769 -6.30 -37.51 -9.16
N THR A 770 -5.35 -37.67 -10.08
CA THR A 770 -3.92 -37.62 -9.75
C THR A 770 -3.57 -36.20 -9.32
N PRO A 771 -3.13 -35.96 -8.08
CA PRO A 771 -2.76 -34.61 -7.65
C PRO A 771 -1.62 -34.06 -8.51
N LEU A 772 -1.69 -32.76 -8.81
CA LEU A 772 -0.61 -32.03 -9.48
C LEU A 772 0.38 -31.52 -8.44
N LEU A 773 1.62 -32.02 -8.45
CA LEU A 773 2.69 -31.42 -7.66
C LEU A 773 3.39 -30.31 -8.45
N ARG A 774 4.02 -29.37 -7.73
CA ARG A 774 4.84 -28.33 -8.35
C ARG A 774 5.97 -28.91 -9.21
N SER A 775 6.65 -29.96 -8.74
CA SER A 775 7.71 -30.63 -9.52
C SER A 775 7.15 -31.26 -10.80
N ASP A 776 5.96 -31.88 -10.75
CA ASP A 776 5.31 -32.44 -11.93
C ASP A 776 4.98 -31.35 -12.97
N ALA A 777 4.51 -30.18 -12.52
CA ALA A 777 4.22 -29.06 -13.40
C ALA A 777 5.48 -28.56 -14.11
N CYS A 778 6.54 -28.34 -13.35
CA CYS A 778 7.81 -27.86 -13.89
C CYS A 778 8.43 -28.84 -14.88
N VAL A 779 8.44 -30.15 -14.56
CA VAL A 779 8.96 -31.18 -15.47
C VAL A 779 8.14 -31.26 -16.75
N THR A 780 6.81 -31.19 -16.64
CA THR A 780 5.93 -31.21 -17.81
C THR A 780 6.14 -29.98 -18.69
N ILE A 781 6.28 -28.80 -18.09
CA ILE A 781 6.53 -27.54 -18.79
C ILE A 781 7.90 -27.55 -19.46
N LEU A 782 8.97 -27.95 -18.76
CA LEU A 782 10.29 -28.08 -19.34
C LEU A 782 10.28 -29.07 -20.52
N ASN A 783 9.61 -30.22 -20.37
CA ASN A 783 9.49 -31.17 -21.47
C ASN A 783 8.75 -30.57 -22.66
N TYR A 784 7.68 -29.80 -22.42
CA TYR A 784 6.96 -29.13 -23.50
C TYR A 784 7.83 -28.05 -24.17
N ALA A 785 8.54 -27.24 -23.40
CA ALA A 785 9.51 -26.26 -23.91
C ALA A 785 10.61 -26.93 -24.76
N ARG A 786 11.13 -28.10 -24.35
CA ARG A 786 12.07 -28.90 -25.16
C ARG A 786 11.49 -29.28 -26.52
N THR A 787 10.19 -29.62 -26.60
CA THR A 787 9.54 -29.90 -27.90
C THR A 787 9.46 -28.68 -28.81
N LEU A 788 9.49 -27.48 -28.23
CA LEU A 788 9.50 -26.19 -28.93
C LEU A 788 10.91 -25.68 -29.24
N GLY A 789 11.96 -26.41 -28.82
CA GLY A 789 13.35 -26.09 -29.12
C GLY A 789 14.10 -25.30 -28.04
N TYR A 790 13.52 -25.10 -26.85
CA TYR A 790 14.21 -24.45 -25.74
C TYR A 790 15.29 -25.35 -25.13
N SER A 791 16.40 -24.71 -24.72
CA SER A 791 17.50 -25.39 -24.05
C SER A 791 17.15 -25.66 -22.58
N ASP A 792 17.57 -26.82 -22.07
CA ASP A 792 17.51 -27.19 -20.66
C ASP A 792 18.88 -27.07 -19.96
N ALA A 793 19.80 -26.34 -20.60
CA ALA A 793 21.07 -25.96 -20.02
C ALA A 793 20.82 -25.19 -18.73
N VAL A 794 21.66 -25.48 -17.73
CA VAL A 794 21.61 -24.80 -16.44
C VAL A 794 22.96 -24.13 -16.27
N ASP A 795 22.94 -22.80 -16.19
CA ASP A 795 24.15 -21.99 -16.10
C ASP A 795 24.83 -22.13 -14.73
N ASP A 796 24.09 -22.58 -13.71
CA ASP A 796 24.56 -22.78 -12.34
C ASP A 796 24.52 -24.27 -11.90
N GLU A 797 25.54 -25.03 -12.30
CA GLU A 797 25.71 -26.42 -11.86
C GLU A 797 25.93 -26.54 -10.34
N ALA A 798 26.40 -25.47 -9.67
CA ALA A 798 26.61 -25.47 -8.22
C ALA A 798 25.28 -25.39 -7.47
N LEU A 799 24.34 -24.56 -7.95
CA LEU A 799 22.98 -24.46 -7.40
C LEU A 799 22.19 -25.75 -7.60
N LEU A 800 22.33 -26.42 -8.75
CA LEU A 800 21.78 -27.77 -8.95
C LEU A 800 22.33 -28.79 -7.93
N ALA A 801 23.62 -28.74 -7.66
CA ALA A 801 24.25 -29.61 -6.66
C ALA A 801 23.79 -29.28 -5.24
N GLU A 802 23.55 -28.00 -4.94
CA GLU A 802 23.00 -27.53 -3.67
C GLU A 802 21.55 -27.96 -3.48
N MET A 803 20.68 -27.80 -4.49
CA MET A 803 19.31 -28.29 -4.48
C MET A 803 19.26 -29.81 -4.25
N ALA A 804 20.10 -30.57 -4.95
CA ALA A 804 20.20 -32.01 -4.76
C ALA A 804 20.69 -32.40 -3.34
N ALA A 805 21.48 -31.55 -2.69
CA ALA A 805 21.95 -31.77 -1.33
C ALA A 805 20.90 -31.42 -0.26
N GLN A 806 20.12 -30.34 -0.48
CA GLN A 806 19.12 -29.85 0.46
C GLN A 806 17.78 -30.59 0.34
N HIS A 807 17.42 -31.03 -0.87
CA HIS A 807 16.17 -31.72 -1.17
C HIS A 807 16.42 -33.08 -1.85
N PRO A 808 16.94 -34.08 -1.09
CA PRO A 808 17.25 -35.41 -1.62
C PRO A 808 16.02 -36.19 -2.11
N GLU A 809 14.81 -35.70 -1.85
CA GLU A 809 13.55 -36.23 -2.34
C GLU A 809 13.33 -36.01 -3.84
N PHE A 810 13.97 -35.02 -4.46
CA PHE A 810 13.82 -34.75 -5.89
C PHE A 810 14.83 -35.53 -6.72
N THR A 811 14.37 -35.97 -7.89
CA THR A 811 15.25 -36.48 -8.93
C THR A 811 16.08 -35.34 -9.54
N ALA A 812 17.17 -35.71 -10.23
CA ALA A 812 17.98 -34.74 -10.97
C ALA A 812 17.18 -34.00 -12.06
N GLU A 813 16.19 -34.67 -12.64
CA GLU A 813 15.30 -34.09 -13.65
C GLU A 813 14.32 -33.09 -13.04
N GLU A 814 13.72 -33.40 -11.88
CA GLU A 814 12.88 -32.45 -11.15
C GLU A 814 13.66 -31.22 -10.70
N SER A 815 14.88 -31.42 -10.19
CA SER A 815 15.76 -30.31 -9.77
C SER A 815 16.09 -29.39 -10.96
N ARG A 816 16.40 -29.97 -12.12
CA ARG A 816 16.62 -29.22 -13.37
C ARG A 816 15.38 -28.46 -13.81
N ALA A 817 14.22 -29.10 -13.78
CA ALA A 817 12.98 -28.47 -14.21
C ALA A 817 12.57 -27.31 -13.31
N LEU A 818 12.72 -27.46 -11.99
CA LEU A 818 12.48 -26.38 -11.03
C LEU A 818 13.42 -25.21 -11.27
N HIS A 819 14.72 -25.47 -11.43
CA HIS A 819 15.70 -24.44 -11.75
C HIS A 819 15.38 -23.72 -13.05
N TRP A 820 15.07 -24.48 -14.11
CA TRP A 820 14.74 -23.90 -15.41
C TRP A 820 13.49 -23.02 -15.35
N CYS A 821 12.43 -23.49 -14.68
CA CYS A 821 11.21 -22.71 -14.50
C CYS A 821 11.45 -21.44 -13.68
N TYR A 822 12.34 -21.49 -12.70
CA TYR A 822 12.69 -20.32 -11.91
C TYR A 822 13.44 -19.27 -12.72
N ASN A 823 14.45 -19.69 -13.49
CA ASN A 823 15.23 -18.78 -14.34
C ASN A 823 14.39 -18.09 -15.42
N HIS A 824 13.29 -18.71 -15.84
CA HIS A 824 12.36 -18.14 -16.82
C HIS A 824 11.14 -17.49 -16.15
N LEU A 825 11.20 -17.20 -14.84
CA LEU A 825 10.15 -16.51 -14.06
C LEU A 825 8.78 -17.25 -14.04
N ILE A 826 8.75 -18.52 -14.46
CA ILE A 826 7.56 -19.38 -14.47
C ILE A 826 7.13 -19.71 -13.04
N ILE A 827 8.11 -19.90 -12.16
CA ILE A 827 7.90 -20.06 -10.71
C ILE A 827 8.80 -19.09 -9.97
N GLN A 828 8.31 -18.55 -8.86
CA GLN A 828 9.08 -17.67 -7.98
C GLN A 828 9.01 -18.18 -6.55
N GLY A 829 10.11 -18.03 -5.82
CA GLY A 829 10.20 -18.34 -4.40
C GLY A 829 9.93 -17.10 -3.55
N SER A 830 9.67 -17.28 -2.27
CA SER A 830 9.60 -16.15 -1.33
C SER A 830 10.93 -15.38 -1.29
N GLY A 831 10.90 -14.08 -1.59
CA GLY A 831 12.09 -13.22 -1.58
C GLY A 831 13.10 -13.52 -2.69
N GLY A 832 12.62 -13.96 -3.87
CA GLY A 832 13.48 -14.10 -5.05
C GLY A 832 14.57 -15.16 -4.92
N LYS A 833 14.32 -16.24 -4.17
CA LYS A 833 15.28 -17.36 -4.00
C LYS A 833 14.68 -18.68 -4.42
N LEU A 834 15.33 -19.38 -5.35
CA LEU A 834 14.90 -20.71 -5.83
C LEU A 834 14.66 -21.73 -4.71
N LEU A 835 15.51 -21.73 -3.67
CA LEU A 835 15.40 -22.68 -2.54
C LEU A 835 14.17 -22.44 -1.65
N THR A 836 13.46 -21.32 -1.82
CA THR A 836 12.23 -20.99 -1.10
C THR A 836 10.96 -21.24 -1.91
N VAL A 837 11.09 -21.72 -3.16
CA VAL A 837 9.97 -22.12 -4.03
C VAL A 837 9.21 -23.33 -3.47
N MET A 838 9.79 -24.03 -2.49
CA MET A 838 9.21 -25.19 -1.84
C MET A 838 8.27 -24.77 -0.70
N ASP A 839 7.00 -24.49 -1.04
CA ASP A 839 5.94 -24.40 -0.03
C ASP A 839 5.88 -25.67 0.84
N SER A 840 5.37 -25.54 2.06
CA SER A 840 5.07 -26.68 2.94
C SER A 840 4.05 -27.67 2.36
N ASP A 841 3.31 -27.26 1.32
CA ASP A 841 2.36 -28.06 0.57
C ASP A 841 2.79 -28.18 -0.90
N PRO A 842 3.17 -29.38 -1.37
CA PRO A 842 3.66 -29.57 -2.73
C PRO A 842 2.55 -29.64 -3.78
N GLU A 843 1.27 -29.77 -3.39
CA GLU A 843 0.14 -29.86 -4.31
C GLU A 843 -0.32 -28.47 -4.77
N LEU A 844 -0.46 -28.26 -6.08
CA LEU A 844 -0.91 -26.97 -6.63
C LEU A 844 -2.42 -26.78 -6.50
N SER A 845 -2.84 -25.54 -6.21
CA SER A 845 -4.22 -25.13 -6.44
C SER A 845 -4.46 -24.82 -7.91
N ARG A 846 -5.73 -24.61 -8.30
CA ARG A 846 -6.09 -24.15 -9.65
C ARG A 846 -5.52 -22.78 -9.95
N TYR A 847 -5.48 -21.86 -8.98
CA TYR A 847 -4.84 -20.56 -9.17
C TYR A 847 -3.32 -20.70 -9.36
N SER A 848 -2.65 -21.55 -8.57
CA SER A 848 -1.22 -21.79 -8.76
C SER A 848 -0.91 -22.42 -10.12
N LEU A 849 -1.74 -23.35 -10.59
CA LEU A 849 -1.65 -23.86 -11.96
C LEU A 849 -1.85 -22.74 -12.99
N ALA A 850 -2.85 -21.88 -12.79
CA ALA A 850 -3.12 -20.78 -13.69
C ALA A 850 -1.92 -19.83 -13.80
N LYS A 851 -1.34 -19.43 -12.66
CA LYS A 851 -0.11 -18.62 -12.60
C LYS A 851 1.05 -19.28 -13.35
N VAL A 852 1.33 -20.54 -13.05
CA VAL A 852 2.45 -21.27 -13.66
C VAL A 852 2.31 -21.34 -15.18
N VAL A 853 1.13 -21.62 -15.69
CA VAL A 853 0.90 -21.70 -17.14
C VAL A 853 0.87 -20.31 -17.79
N TYR A 854 0.29 -19.32 -17.13
CA TYR A 854 0.27 -17.94 -17.59
C TYR A 854 1.69 -17.37 -17.71
N HIS A 855 2.55 -17.55 -16.69
CA HIS A 855 3.95 -17.13 -16.75
C HIS A 855 4.75 -17.89 -17.80
N PHE A 856 4.47 -19.19 -17.98
CA PHE A 856 5.08 -19.96 -19.07
C PHE A 856 4.69 -19.38 -20.44
N TRP A 857 3.43 -18.96 -20.61
CA TRP A 857 3.05 -18.25 -21.83
C TRP A 857 3.77 -16.90 -21.95
N LEU A 858 3.73 -16.10 -20.89
CA LEU A 858 4.22 -14.72 -20.87
C LEU A 858 5.72 -14.64 -21.13
N TYR A 859 6.53 -15.37 -20.37
CA TYR A 859 7.99 -15.26 -20.38
C TYR A 859 8.69 -16.26 -21.29
N VAL A 860 7.97 -17.25 -21.82
CA VAL A 860 8.57 -18.24 -22.72
C VAL A 860 7.88 -18.24 -24.07
N LEU A 861 6.57 -18.52 -24.13
CA LEU A 861 5.91 -18.74 -25.42
C LEU A 861 5.78 -17.48 -26.29
N GLN A 862 5.81 -16.26 -25.72
CA GLN A 862 5.81 -15.03 -26.53
C GLN A 862 7.11 -14.86 -27.32
N ASP A 863 8.24 -15.31 -26.77
CA ASP A 863 9.57 -15.24 -27.38
C ASP A 863 9.98 -16.54 -28.08
N ALA A 864 9.01 -17.34 -28.52
CA ALA A 864 9.27 -18.60 -29.24
C ALA A 864 10.27 -18.38 -30.38
N PRO A 865 11.48 -18.98 -30.32
CA PRO A 865 12.40 -18.94 -31.44
C PRO A 865 11.63 -19.50 -32.63
N SER A 866 11.56 -18.75 -33.73
CA SER A 866 10.80 -19.16 -34.91
C SER A 866 11.29 -20.53 -35.42
N GLY A 867 10.63 -21.59 -34.96
CA GLY A 867 10.88 -22.98 -35.32
C GLY A 867 10.28 -23.30 -36.69
N PRO A 868 10.84 -24.30 -37.40
CA PRO A 868 10.55 -24.49 -38.82
C PRO A 868 9.09 -24.88 -39.03
N GLN A 869 8.42 -24.15 -39.94
CA GLN A 869 7.12 -24.54 -40.48
C GLN A 869 7.14 -26.01 -40.90
N ALA A 870 6.23 -26.80 -40.33
CA ALA A 870 5.88 -28.14 -40.82
C ALA A 870 4.76 -28.05 -41.86
#